data_AF-A0A2J0YUT1-F1
#
_entry.id   AF-A0A2J0YUT1-F1
#
_cell.length_a   1.000
_cell.length_b   1.000
_cell.length_c   1.000
_cell.angle_alpha   90.00
_cell.angle_beta   90.00
_cell.angle_gamma   90.00
#
_symmetry.space_group_name_H-M   'P 1'
#
loop_
_entity.id
_entity.type
_entity.pdbx_description
1 polymer ?
#
loop_
_entity_poly.entity_id
_entity_poly.type
_entity_poly.pdbx_seq_one_letter_code
_entity_poly.pdbx_strand_id
1 'polypeptide(L)'
;MMSIAAEIQRKIDCAVADGDAEALQQLLRDLYEPAEEADKPFDAAIQLKPEIKREIAELALESDAAMNWANRIGRATRWLAYRRKTAGGFNGVRIVEEGDSWFQYPLLLDDIIDQLGRDDDKAIFSVSGAGDLLGDMAARREYLEALGQTGAQVMLLSGGGNDMLGGGRFASFLLPYSDGNKAKDLLNVPLLEVELRRAIEAYRRILTEVRQRFPAVRVFGHAYDVPHPQNGGRWIGGPLVERGIPLEIGRSVIELVLDRFAGQLLALQGEFANFRFVDLRGKVDRGRPSWFDELHPKNQGYGRAAQAFRDAIGEMASEGVFEFATRAHAVAAIPTTRMVPGVTLPGLEAAGRVIVLDPGHGGAAPPTKVGGSSWNNAIGPNGTLEKTLTFDVAGRAKAFLESRGHRVFLTRSGDVNPRLADRAAVARSRDAAVFVSIHFNASTGHNAQGTETFVHPTHTAASRRLCLAVQKAVVAELGLNDRNAGHTGGIKEGAFGVISGASHSASTAAVLHEVSFLDRADEEQRLTAVAYRDRIARALASGIETFLGAGVESLAFEAASDEIGDAIELGALEVGQSVPVYLGLAEATSSGWIGGHALPVEADAMGPGNGADLALARQIAESLARDMGPGADGGENDRYEFADVDPRPGFNVSDMGRNVEADTAALGAVFAGVESAGFDMTRYEAFIRGLGLTHFAPAEFLFLGNGNAPGGSCSRKNALPPEDLWRNITQTARMLDEIRRRLGTPIRILSGYRNSAYNACVGGERNSLHMQFKALDWHCDSGTVDRWHQVALEVRRSNPEFAGGIGRYPSRGFIHVDTRGSNADWTG
;
A
#
# COMPACT_ATOMS: atom_id res chain seq x y z
N MET A 1 -34.94 -4.24 11.27
CA MET A 1 -34.21 -3.29 12.14
C MET A 1 -32.87 -3.01 11.46
N MET A 2 -32.45 -1.75 11.37
CA MET A 2 -31.09 -1.42 10.89
C MET A 2 -30.06 -1.97 11.88
N SER A 3 -28.88 -2.39 11.39
CA SER A 3 -27.77 -2.73 12.28
C SER A 3 -27.28 -1.47 13.00
N ILE A 4 -26.77 -1.64 14.22
CA ILE A 4 -26.20 -0.53 15.02
C ILE A 4 -25.09 0.19 14.27
N ALA A 5 -24.22 -0.53 13.57
CA ALA A 5 -23.17 0.06 12.75
C ALA A 5 -23.73 0.98 11.65
N ALA A 6 -24.80 0.57 10.96
CA ALA A 6 -25.45 1.36 9.94
C ALA A 6 -26.19 2.58 10.53
N GLU A 7 -26.79 2.43 11.71
CA GLU A 7 -27.45 3.53 12.42
C GLU A 7 -26.44 4.57 12.93
N ILE A 8 -25.30 4.14 13.46
CA ILE A 8 -24.19 5.02 13.86
C ILE A 8 -23.67 5.78 12.64
N GLN A 9 -23.38 5.09 11.54
CA GLN A 9 -22.91 5.73 10.31
C GLN A 9 -23.92 6.76 9.79
N ARG A 10 -25.22 6.40 9.78
CA ARG A 10 -26.30 7.30 9.37
C ARG A 10 -26.35 8.56 10.24
N LYS A 11 -26.22 8.43 11.57
CA LYS A 11 -26.19 9.58 12.48
C LYS A 11 -24.98 10.48 12.22
N ILE A 12 -23.80 9.91 11.93
CA ILE A 12 -22.62 10.68 11.53
C ILE A 12 -22.89 11.46 10.24
N ASP A 13 -23.37 10.77 9.21
CA ASP A 13 -23.61 11.37 7.88
C ASP A 13 -24.66 12.49 7.95
N CYS A 14 -25.74 12.29 8.71
CA CYS A 14 -26.76 13.32 8.95
C CYS A 14 -26.15 14.54 9.65
N ALA A 15 -25.45 14.34 10.76
CA ALA A 15 -24.85 15.44 11.51
C ALA A 15 -23.81 16.22 10.68
N VAL A 16 -23.02 15.54 9.85
CA VAL A 16 -22.09 16.20 8.90
C VAL A 16 -22.82 16.98 7.83
N ALA A 17 -23.90 16.43 7.25
CA ALA A 17 -24.71 17.11 6.25
C ALA A 17 -25.38 18.37 6.79
N ASP A 18 -25.85 18.30 8.04
CA ASP A 18 -26.53 19.40 8.73
C ASP A 18 -25.54 20.43 9.34
N GLY A 19 -24.24 20.11 9.35
CA GLY A 19 -23.21 20.94 9.98
C GLY A 19 -23.25 20.92 11.52
N ASP A 20 -23.93 19.92 12.09
CA ASP A 20 -24.24 19.78 13.51
C ASP A 20 -23.14 19.03 14.27
N ALA A 21 -22.15 19.78 14.76
CA ALA A 21 -21.10 19.18 15.61
C ALA A 21 -21.60 18.77 16.99
N GLU A 22 -22.71 19.35 17.48
CA GLU A 22 -23.25 19.00 18.80
C GLU A 22 -23.87 17.60 18.74
N ALA A 23 -24.56 17.26 17.65
CA ALA A 23 -25.03 15.91 17.37
C ALA A 23 -23.90 14.89 17.26
N LEU A 24 -22.77 15.23 16.62
CA LEU A 24 -21.59 14.35 16.56
C LEU A 24 -20.98 14.12 17.95
N GLN A 25 -20.85 15.17 18.75
CA GLN A 25 -20.35 15.09 20.12
C GLN A 25 -21.29 14.29 21.03
N GLN A 26 -22.60 14.46 20.84
CA GLN A 26 -23.59 13.68 21.57
C GLN A 26 -23.54 12.21 21.17
N LEU A 27 -23.39 11.91 19.87
CA LEU A 27 -23.24 10.54 19.39
C LEU A 27 -21.99 9.87 20.00
N LEU A 28 -20.87 10.59 20.09
CA LEU A 28 -19.66 10.07 20.74
C LEU A 28 -19.92 9.75 22.22
N ARG A 29 -20.61 10.64 22.96
CA ARG A 29 -21.03 10.42 24.36
C ARG A 29 -22.03 9.28 24.53
N ASP A 30 -22.87 9.05 23.53
CA ASP A 30 -23.88 7.99 23.57
C ASP A 30 -23.21 6.62 23.42
N LEU A 31 -22.21 6.52 22.55
CA LEU A 31 -21.54 5.26 22.19
C LEU A 31 -20.45 4.84 23.18
N TYR A 32 -19.68 5.81 23.69
CA TYR A 32 -18.48 5.54 24.47
C TYR A 32 -18.62 6.01 25.91
N GLU A 33 -17.91 5.31 26.78
CA GLU A 33 -17.64 5.72 28.15
C GLU A 33 -16.12 5.66 28.41
N PRO A 34 -15.62 6.35 29.45
CA PRO A 34 -14.24 6.19 29.87
C PRO A 34 -13.92 4.72 30.13
N ALA A 35 -12.82 4.23 29.58
CA ALA A 35 -12.28 2.93 29.95
C ALA A 35 -11.28 3.10 31.10
N GLU A 36 -11.13 2.07 31.93
CA GLU A 36 -10.03 2.04 32.91
C GLU A 36 -8.67 1.94 32.20
N GLU A 37 -8.61 1.32 31.00
CA GLU A 37 -7.39 1.12 30.21
C GLU A 37 -7.66 1.21 28.69
N ALA A 38 -6.66 1.61 27.88
CA ALA A 38 -6.73 1.56 26.40
C ALA A 38 -5.94 0.36 25.83
N ASP A 39 -6.26 -0.04 24.59
CA ASP A 39 -5.71 -1.24 23.95
C ASP A 39 -4.28 -1.08 23.42
N LYS A 40 -3.91 0.08 22.88
CA LYS A 40 -2.54 0.40 22.49
C LYS A 40 -2.04 1.64 23.24
N PRO A 41 -0.71 1.81 23.40
CA PRO A 41 -0.16 3.10 23.80
C PRO A 41 -0.70 4.19 22.87
N PHE A 42 -0.87 5.42 23.36
CA PHE A 42 -1.39 6.55 22.57
C PHE A 42 -2.66 6.24 21.74
N ASP A 43 -3.49 5.30 22.21
CA ASP A 43 -4.92 5.23 21.93
C ASP A 43 -5.67 6.00 23.03
N ALA A 44 -6.85 6.53 22.71
CA ALA A 44 -7.71 7.08 23.75
C ALA A 44 -8.25 5.97 24.66
N ALA A 45 -8.20 6.18 25.98
CA ALA A 45 -8.75 5.29 27.00
C ALA A 45 -10.28 5.39 27.07
N ILE A 46 -10.93 4.97 25.98
CA ILE A 46 -12.38 4.91 25.82
C ILE A 46 -12.79 3.51 25.42
N GLN A 47 -13.96 3.08 25.87
CA GLN A 47 -14.57 1.82 25.46
C GLN A 47 -16.02 2.04 25.06
N LEU A 48 -16.55 1.14 24.24
CA LEU A 48 -17.99 1.10 23.99
C LEU A 48 -18.72 0.79 25.30
N LYS A 49 -19.82 1.49 25.56
CA LYS A 49 -20.67 1.22 26.72
C LYS A 49 -21.14 -0.24 26.71
N PRO A 50 -21.32 -0.89 27.87
CA PRO A 50 -21.64 -2.33 27.95
C PRO A 50 -22.89 -2.72 27.17
N GLU A 51 -23.91 -1.87 27.14
CA GLU A 51 -25.13 -2.05 26.34
C GLU A 51 -24.82 -2.11 24.84
N ILE A 52 -24.00 -1.20 24.34
CA ILE A 52 -23.58 -1.14 22.93
C ILE A 52 -22.65 -2.33 22.62
N LYS A 53 -21.75 -2.67 23.54
CA LYS A 53 -20.86 -3.82 23.43
C LYS A 53 -21.63 -5.14 23.40
N ARG A 54 -22.70 -5.30 24.19
CA ARG A 54 -23.56 -6.49 24.16
C ARG A 54 -24.31 -6.63 22.84
N GLU A 55 -24.82 -5.53 22.30
CA GLU A 55 -25.51 -5.53 21.01
C GLU A 55 -24.55 -5.78 19.83
N ILE A 56 -23.25 -5.46 19.97
CA ILE A 56 -22.20 -5.72 18.97
C ILE A 56 -21.50 -7.07 19.16
N ALA A 57 -21.43 -7.62 20.37
CA ALA A 57 -20.80 -8.90 20.67
C ALA A 57 -21.52 -10.09 19.99
N GLU A 58 -22.80 -9.96 19.66
CA GLU A 58 -23.51 -10.92 18.80
C GLU A 58 -23.06 -10.88 17.32
N LEU A 59 -22.23 -9.91 16.92
CA LEU A 59 -21.78 -9.66 15.54
C LEU A 59 -20.26 -9.84 15.31
N ALA A 60 -19.51 -10.40 16.28
CA ALA A 60 -18.08 -10.78 16.12
C ALA A 60 -17.17 -9.67 15.53
N LEU A 61 -17.26 -8.44 16.04
CA LEU A 61 -16.37 -7.32 15.70
C LEU A 61 -15.76 -6.75 16.97
N GLU A 62 -14.66 -7.34 17.44
CA GLU A 62 -13.97 -6.89 18.65
C GLU A 62 -12.89 -5.83 18.32
N SER A 63 -12.94 -4.71 19.06
CA SER A 63 -11.97 -3.59 19.16
C SER A 63 -11.76 -2.66 17.95
N ASP A 64 -11.31 -3.14 16.78
CA ASP A 64 -10.86 -2.24 15.70
C ASP A 64 -11.98 -1.36 15.11
N ALA A 65 -13.22 -1.88 15.05
CA ALA A 65 -14.36 -1.12 14.55
C ALA A 65 -14.75 0.04 15.47
N ALA A 66 -14.55 -0.11 16.78
CA ALA A 66 -14.88 0.90 17.77
C ALA A 66 -13.92 2.09 17.68
N MET A 67 -12.62 1.87 17.65
CA MET A 67 -11.67 2.99 17.49
C MET A 67 -11.83 3.70 16.14
N ASN A 68 -12.18 2.96 15.08
CA ASN A 68 -12.48 3.54 13.78
C ASN A 68 -13.69 4.50 13.80
N TRP A 69 -14.76 4.20 14.55
CA TRP A 69 -15.87 5.15 14.69
C TRP A 69 -15.49 6.39 15.50
N ALA A 70 -14.76 6.22 16.60
CA ALA A 70 -14.28 7.32 17.41
C ALA A 70 -13.40 8.30 16.59
N ASN A 71 -12.43 7.77 15.83
CA ASN A 71 -11.58 8.56 14.92
C ASN A 71 -12.40 9.26 13.82
N ARG A 72 -13.43 8.61 13.27
CA ARG A 72 -14.29 9.20 12.23
C ARG A 72 -15.18 10.33 12.78
N ILE A 73 -15.74 10.17 13.97
CA ILE A 73 -16.55 11.20 14.63
C ILE A 73 -15.68 12.40 15.02
N GLY A 74 -14.48 12.16 15.53
CA GLY A 74 -13.49 13.20 15.86
C GLY A 74 -13.12 14.05 14.65
N ARG A 75 -12.65 13.41 13.56
CA ARG A 75 -12.36 14.08 12.28
C ARG A 75 -13.54 14.88 11.74
N ALA A 76 -14.73 14.26 11.70
CA ALA A 76 -15.94 14.91 11.21
C ALA A 76 -16.26 16.19 12.00
N THR A 77 -16.18 16.12 13.33
CA THR A 77 -16.40 17.27 14.22
C THR A 77 -15.43 18.42 13.92
N ARG A 78 -14.15 18.10 13.72
CA ARG A 78 -13.12 19.10 13.39
C ARG A 78 -13.27 19.68 11.99
N TRP A 79 -13.67 18.88 11.00
CA TRP A 79 -13.98 19.38 9.66
C TRP A 79 -15.15 20.36 9.66
N LEU A 80 -16.17 20.13 10.49
CA LEU A 80 -17.26 21.09 10.66
C LEU A 80 -16.79 22.41 11.27
N ALA A 81 -15.90 22.34 12.27
CA ALA A 81 -15.29 23.54 12.87
C ALA A 81 -14.44 24.31 11.84
N TYR A 82 -13.59 23.62 11.08
CA TYR A 82 -12.81 24.19 9.99
C TYR A 82 -13.70 24.89 8.97
N ARG A 83 -14.71 24.19 8.44
CA ARG A 83 -15.64 24.72 7.44
C ARG A 83 -16.33 25.99 7.93
N ARG A 84 -16.85 25.97 9.16
CA ARG A 84 -17.47 27.15 9.80
C ARG A 84 -16.52 28.34 9.86
N LYS A 85 -15.28 28.12 10.28
CA LYS A 85 -14.27 29.18 10.37
C LYS A 85 -13.90 29.75 9.01
N THR A 86 -13.83 28.89 7.99
CA THR A 86 -13.38 29.28 6.65
C THR A 86 -14.46 29.83 5.72
N ALA A 87 -15.74 29.66 6.05
CA ALA A 87 -16.88 29.97 5.17
C ALA A 87 -16.97 31.45 4.73
N GLY A 88 -16.36 32.38 5.48
CA GLY A 88 -16.43 33.83 5.25
C GLY A 88 -15.15 34.49 4.72
N GLY A 89 -14.22 33.74 4.12
CA GLY A 89 -12.95 34.30 3.65
C GLY A 89 -11.93 34.49 4.77
N PHE A 90 -11.70 33.41 5.52
CA PHE A 90 -10.75 33.36 6.63
C PHE A 90 -9.34 33.83 6.24
N ASN A 91 -8.82 34.79 7.00
CA ASN A 91 -7.58 35.52 6.77
C ASN A 91 -6.47 35.18 7.79
N GLY A 92 -6.70 34.18 8.65
CA GLY A 92 -5.69 33.65 9.57
C GLY A 92 -4.87 32.49 8.99
N VAL A 93 -4.12 31.80 9.85
CA VAL A 93 -3.26 30.67 9.47
C VAL A 93 -4.10 29.43 9.25
N ARG A 94 -4.01 28.84 8.06
CA ARG A 94 -4.59 27.54 7.73
C ARG A 94 -3.57 26.45 8.04
N ILE A 95 -4.02 25.45 8.78
CA ILE A 95 -3.21 24.38 9.32
C ILE A 95 -3.79 23.05 8.82
N VAL A 96 -2.94 22.15 8.32
CA VAL A 96 -3.26 20.73 8.20
C VAL A 96 -2.57 19.99 9.35
N GLU A 97 -3.24 19.02 9.97
CA GLU A 97 -2.62 18.24 11.04
C GLU A 97 -2.83 16.74 10.83
N GLU A 98 -1.75 15.98 11.04
CA GLU A 98 -1.65 14.52 10.93
C GLU A 98 -0.94 13.98 12.19
N GLY A 99 -1.42 12.87 12.75
CA GLY A 99 -0.81 12.28 13.92
C GLY A 99 -1.68 11.41 14.81
N ASP A 100 -1.13 11.09 15.99
CA ASP A 100 -1.68 10.16 16.99
C ASP A 100 -2.63 10.82 18.02
N SER A 101 -2.87 10.16 19.16
CA SER A 101 -3.81 10.65 20.20
C SER A 101 -3.42 11.95 20.89
N TRP A 102 -2.18 12.44 20.75
CA TRP A 102 -1.86 13.78 21.23
C TRP A 102 -2.51 14.87 20.37
N PHE A 103 -2.83 14.52 19.13
CA PHE A 103 -3.57 15.36 18.20
C PHE A 103 -5.02 14.91 18.01
N GLN A 104 -5.40 13.66 18.25
CA GLN A 104 -6.77 13.16 18.14
C GLN A 104 -7.14 12.25 19.32
N TYR A 105 -7.50 12.83 20.46
CA TYR A 105 -8.08 12.11 21.59
C TYR A 105 -9.62 12.17 21.52
N PRO A 106 -10.31 11.14 21.00
CA PRO A 106 -11.76 11.16 20.95
C PRO A 106 -12.37 11.10 22.36
N LEU A 107 -13.13 12.15 22.73
CA LEU A 107 -13.93 12.30 23.96
C LEU A 107 -13.13 12.61 25.25
N LEU A 108 -13.75 13.32 26.20
CA LEU A 108 -13.27 13.62 27.58
C LEU A 108 -12.13 14.63 27.71
N LEU A 109 -11.22 14.68 26.74
CA LEU A 109 -10.07 15.59 26.76
C LEU A 109 -10.13 16.57 25.59
N ASP A 110 -9.69 17.79 25.86
CA ASP A 110 -9.39 18.77 24.82
C ASP A 110 -7.90 18.67 24.51
N ASP A 111 -7.56 17.94 23.45
CA ASP A 111 -6.17 17.74 23.04
C ASP A 111 -5.55 18.99 22.40
N ILE A 112 -4.32 18.88 21.89
CA ILE A 112 -3.59 20.02 21.32
C ILE A 112 -4.37 20.69 20.19
N ILE A 113 -5.00 19.90 19.32
CA ILE A 113 -5.72 20.41 18.15
C ILE A 113 -7.01 21.10 18.57
N ASP A 114 -7.72 20.57 19.56
CA ASP A 114 -8.93 21.22 20.09
C ASP A 114 -8.59 22.54 20.82
N GLN A 115 -7.46 22.58 21.52
CA GLN A 115 -6.96 23.81 22.18
C GLN A 115 -6.55 24.88 21.16
N LEU A 116 -5.84 24.49 20.08
CA LEU A 116 -5.42 25.42 19.01
C LEU A 116 -6.60 25.84 18.12
N GLY A 117 -7.57 24.96 17.90
CA GLY A 117 -8.75 25.22 17.06
C GLY A 117 -9.65 26.33 17.60
N ARG A 118 -9.54 26.65 18.90
CA ARG A 118 -10.23 27.77 19.56
C ARG A 118 -9.63 29.13 19.24
N ASP A 119 -8.37 29.19 18.82
CA ASP A 119 -7.70 30.45 18.51
C ASP A 119 -8.33 31.06 17.25
N ASP A 120 -8.89 32.28 17.33
CA ASP A 120 -9.64 32.90 16.23
C ASP A 120 -8.83 33.08 14.94
N ASP A 121 -7.50 33.13 15.03
CA ASP A 121 -6.56 33.31 13.93
C ASP A 121 -6.07 32.00 13.31
N LYS A 122 -6.56 30.83 13.73
CA LYS A 122 -6.14 29.51 13.20
C LYS A 122 -7.33 28.66 12.74
N ALA A 123 -7.24 28.09 11.55
CA ALA A 123 -8.21 27.12 11.03
C ALA A 123 -7.51 25.79 10.72
N ILE A 124 -7.91 24.71 11.39
CA ILE A 124 -7.21 23.42 11.36
C ILE A 124 -8.03 22.35 10.64
N PHE A 125 -7.44 21.73 9.61
CA PHE A 125 -8.00 20.61 8.87
C PHE A 125 -7.33 19.30 9.34
N SER A 126 -8.12 18.43 9.96
CA SER A 126 -7.65 17.20 10.63
C SER A 126 -7.64 15.99 9.72
N VAL A 127 -6.52 15.28 9.62
CA VAL A 127 -6.44 13.93 8.99
C VAL A 127 -6.06 12.82 9.98
N SER A 128 -5.68 13.20 11.20
CA SER A 128 -5.20 12.34 12.29
C SER A 128 -6.11 11.20 12.73
N GLY A 129 -5.47 10.16 13.28
CA GLY A 129 -6.12 9.02 13.92
C GLY A 129 -5.35 8.58 15.17
N ALA A 130 -6.06 8.41 16.29
CA ALA A 130 -5.47 7.77 17.47
C ALA A 130 -4.95 6.37 17.09
N GLY A 131 -3.77 6.02 17.58
CA GLY A 131 -3.10 4.75 17.30
C GLY A 131 -2.25 4.69 16.03
N ASP A 132 -2.16 5.77 15.25
CA ASP A 132 -1.39 5.79 14.01
C ASP A 132 0.13 5.70 14.25
N LEU A 133 0.82 4.98 13.35
CA LEU A 133 2.29 4.93 13.26
C LEU A 133 2.80 5.91 12.19
N LEU A 134 3.99 6.47 12.39
CA LEU A 134 4.59 7.39 11.42
C LEU A 134 4.78 6.74 10.04
N GLY A 135 5.13 5.45 10.01
CA GLY A 135 5.26 4.69 8.77
C GLY A 135 3.95 4.59 8.00
N ASP A 136 2.83 4.44 8.69
CA ASP A 136 1.50 4.35 8.09
C ASP A 136 1.04 5.70 7.55
N MET A 137 1.32 6.80 8.27
CA MET A 137 1.07 8.16 7.79
C MET A 137 1.87 8.44 6.50
N ALA A 138 3.17 8.12 6.49
CA ALA A 138 4.04 8.29 5.34
C ALA A 138 3.60 7.46 4.11
N ALA A 139 3.00 6.28 4.35
CA ALA A 139 2.48 5.42 3.29
C ALA A 139 1.12 5.91 2.74
N ARG A 140 0.20 6.36 3.62
CA ARG A 140 -1.15 6.82 3.24
C ARG A 140 -1.16 8.17 2.54
N ARG A 141 -0.28 9.09 2.97
CA ARG A 141 -0.10 10.43 2.37
C ARG A 141 -1.37 11.30 2.38
N GLU A 142 -2.29 11.07 3.31
CA GLU A 142 -3.55 11.86 3.45
C GLU A 142 -3.27 13.36 3.64
N TYR A 143 -2.19 13.70 4.35
CA TYR A 143 -1.73 15.08 4.53
C TYR A 143 -1.39 15.82 3.23
N LEU A 144 -0.91 15.14 2.18
CA LEU A 144 -0.57 15.81 0.90
C LEU A 144 -1.81 16.30 0.18
N GLU A 145 -2.89 15.52 0.21
CA GLU A 145 -4.17 15.92 -0.37
C GLU A 145 -4.77 17.08 0.43
N ALA A 146 -4.77 16.96 1.76
CA ALA A 146 -5.26 18.01 2.65
C ALA A 146 -4.53 19.34 2.46
N LEU A 147 -3.19 19.32 2.32
CA LEU A 147 -2.41 20.53 2.03
C LEU A 147 -2.82 21.18 0.69
N GLY A 148 -3.02 20.37 -0.35
CA GLY A 148 -3.45 20.84 -1.66
C GLY A 148 -4.87 21.42 -1.66
N GLN A 149 -5.81 20.81 -0.93
CA GLN A 149 -7.20 21.27 -0.86
C GLN A 149 -7.37 22.56 -0.03
N THR A 150 -6.58 22.70 1.03
CA THR A 150 -6.75 23.77 2.01
C THR A 150 -5.91 25.00 1.71
N GLY A 151 -4.82 24.84 0.95
CA GLY A 151 -3.80 25.88 0.79
C GLY A 151 -3.17 26.25 2.13
N ALA A 152 -3.05 25.30 3.05
CA ALA A 152 -2.50 25.52 4.38
C ALA A 152 -1.06 26.03 4.32
N GLN A 153 -0.72 26.93 5.24
CA GLN A 153 0.64 27.44 5.40
C GLN A 153 1.45 26.59 6.39
N VAL A 154 0.75 25.88 7.27
CA VAL A 154 1.34 25.10 8.35
C VAL A 154 0.85 23.66 8.28
N MET A 155 1.75 22.72 8.52
CA MET A 155 1.43 21.34 8.83
C MET A 155 1.87 21.03 10.26
N LEU A 156 1.01 20.44 11.07
CA LEU A 156 1.40 19.86 12.36
C LEU A 156 1.54 18.35 12.20
N LEU A 157 2.56 17.76 12.83
CA LEU A 157 2.82 16.33 12.79
C LEU A 157 3.05 15.79 14.22
N SER A 158 2.20 14.87 14.67
CA SER A 158 2.38 14.13 15.93
C SER A 158 2.67 12.65 15.64
N GLY A 159 3.78 12.12 16.13
CA GLY A 159 4.10 10.70 15.96
C GLY A 159 5.45 10.34 16.57
N GLY A 160 5.67 9.04 16.78
CA GLY A 160 6.84 8.47 17.45
C GLY A 160 6.49 7.75 18.75
N GLY A 161 5.37 8.08 19.38
CA GLY A 161 4.92 7.46 20.63
C GLY A 161 4.57 5.99 20.44
N ASN A 162 3.68 5.70 19.49
CA ASN A 162 3.28 4.34 19.10
C ASN A 162 4.42 3.50 18.53
N ASP A 163 5.33 4.18 17.83
CA ASP A 163 6.52 3.58 17.26
C ASP A 163 7.46 3.08 18.36
N MET A 164 7.57 3.80 19.49
CA MET A 164 8.43 3.41 20.62
C MET A 164 7.74 2.49 21.64
N LEU A 165 6.46 2.75 21.97
CA LEU A 165 5.76 2.03 23.04
C LEU A 165 4.91 0.85 22.53
N GLY A 166 4.41 0.93 21.30
CA GLY A 166 3.41 -0.01 20.75
C GLY A 166 3.91 -1.46 20.62
N GLY A 167 3.01 -2.43 20.80
CA GLY A 167 3.29 -3.85 20.54
C GLY A 167 4.31 -4.50 21.47
N GLY A 168 4.52 -3.95 22.68
CA GLY A 168 5.52 -4.45 23.63
C GLY A 168 6.96 -3.98 23.36
N ARG A 169 7.15 -3.06 22.40
CA ARG A 169 8.48 -2.55 22.03
C ARG A 169 9.22 -1.89 23.19
N PHE A 170 8.53 -1.10 24.03
CA PHE A 170 9.15 -0.51 25.21
C PHE A 170 9.80 -1.55 26.13
N ALA A 171 9.10 -2.66 26.38
CA ALA A 171 9.63 -3.77 27.17
C ALA A 171 10.88 -4.40 26.53
N SER A 172 10.98 -4.41 25.20
CA SER A 172 12.17 -4.93 24.51
C SER A 172 13.43 -4.07 24.72
N PHE A 173 13.26 -2.77 25.02
CA PHE A 173 14.37 -1.86 25.27
C PHE A 173 14.86 -1.88 26.72
N LEU A 174 14.06 -2.39 27.66
CA LEU A 174 14.44 -2.42 29.07
C LEU A 174 15.44 -3.55 29.33
N LEU A 175 16.37 -3.34 30.25
CA LEU A 175 17.25 -4.39 30.79
C LEU A 175 16.82 -4.73 32.23
N PRO A 176 17.09 -5.96 32.72
CA PRO A 176 16.74 -6.35 34.09
C PRO A 176 17.39 -5.43 35.13
N TYR A 177 16.64 -5.06 36.17
CA TYR A 177 17.15 -4.24 37.26
C TYR A 177 18.03 -5.04 38.23
N SER A 178 19.05 -4.39 38.77
CA SER A 178 19.88 -4.83 39.89
C SER A 178 20.25 -3.63 40.76
N ASP A 179 20.49 -3.86 42.05
CA ASP A 179 20.78 -2.79 43.01
C ASP A 179 21.99 -1.94 42.57
N GLY A 180 21.78 -0.62 42.52
CA GLY A 180 22.78 0.35 42.09
C GLY A 180 22.72 0.70 40.60
N ASN A 181 21.89 0.04 39.78
CA ASN A 181 21.67 0.48 38.40
C ASN A 181 21.06 1.88 38.34
N LYS A 182 21.57 2.69 37.42
CA LYS A 182 20.98 3.99 37.06
C LYS A 182 20.14 3.82 35.79
N ALA A 183 19.26 4.79 35.51
CA ALA A 183 18.37 4.76 34.36
C ALA A 183 19.07 4.43 33.02
N LYS A 184 20.27 4.98 32.79
CA LYS A 184 21.06 4.73 31.57
C LYS A 184 21.53 3.27 31.42
N ASP A 185 21.68 2.55 32.53
CA ASP A 185 22.16 1.17 32.56
C ASP A 185 21.02 0.18 32.27
N LEU A 186 19.78 0.66 32.26
CA LEU A 186 18.56 -0.12 32.10
C LEU A 186 17.99 -0.06 30.68
N LEU A 187 18.74 0.51 29.72
CA LEU A 187 18.33 0.65 28.33
C LEU A 187 19.25 -0.12 27.38
N ASN A 188 18.65 -0.94 26.53
CA ASN A 188 19.28 -1.51 25.35
C ASN A 188 19.35 -0.43 24.25
N VAL A 189 20.35 0.44 24.38
CA VAL A 189 20.55 1.59 23.47
C VAL A 189 20.65 1.17 22.00
N PRO A 190 21.40 0.13 21.59
CA PRO A 190 21.47 -0.28 20.19
C PRO A 190 20.10 -0.61 19.57
N LEU A 191 19.25 -1.33 20.30
CA LEU A 191 17.91 -1.67 19.81
C LEU A 191 17.00 -0.42 19.75
N LEU A 192 17.06 0.44 20.76
CA LEU A 192 16.34 1.70 20.78
C LEU A 192 16.73 2.59 19.58
N GLU A 193 18.01 2.70 19.26
CA GLU A 193 18.48 3.51 18.12
C GLU A 193 17.99 2.98 16.76
N VAL A 194 17.76 1.67 16.62
CA VAL A 194 17.17 1.09 15.41
C VAL A 194 15.72 1.55 15.24
N GLU A 195 14.93 1.49 16.30
CA GLU A 195 13.52 1.92 16.24
C GLU A 195 13.41 3.44 16.09
N LEU A 196 14.23 4.22 16.78
CA LEU A 196 14.30 5.67 16.60
C LEU A 196 14.64 6.03 15.15
N ARG A 197 15.60 5.33 14.53
CA ARG A 197 15.93 5.57 13.12
C ARG A 197 14.77 5.29 12.18
N ARG A 198 13.97 4.24 12.43
CA ARG A 198 12.76 3.94 11.65
C ARG A 198 11.73 5.08 11.74
N ALA A 199 11.46 5.58 12.94
CA ALA A 199 10.55 6.70 13.15
C ALA A 199 11.04 7.99 12.45
N ILE A 200 12.34 8.29 12.59
CA ILE A 200 12.96 9.48 12.00
C ILE A 200 13.01 9.41 10.48
N GLU A 201 13.18 8.22 9.90
CA GLU A 201 13.12 8.03 8.47
C GLU A 201 11.71 8.25 7.91
N ALA A 202 10.67 7.89 8.66
CA ALA A 202 9.29 8.23 8.29
C ALA A 202 9.06 9.76 8.35
N TYR A 203 9.54 10.46 9.38
CA TYR A 203 9.56 11.93 9.41
C TYR A 203 10.28 12.50 8.18
N ARG A 204 11.48 12.02 7.86
CA ARG A 204 12.27 12.49 6.71
C ARG A 204 11.50 12.34 5.40
N ARG A 205 10.81 11.23 5.19
CA ARG A 205 9.96 10.99 4.01
C ARG A 205 8.82 12.01 3.91
N ILE A 206 8.08 12.20 5.01
CA ILE A 206 6.97 13.18 5.06
C ILE A 206 7.49 14.59 4.78
N LEU A 207 8.57 15.01 5.45
CA LEU A 207 9.17 16.34 5.28
C LEU A 207 9.68 16.56 3.85
N THR A 208 10.28 15.54 3.25
CA THR A 208 10.75 15.59 1.86
C THR A 208 9.59 15.77 0.88
N GLU A 209 8.52 14.99 1.02
CA GLU A 209 7.35 15.07 0.14
C GLU A 209 6.63 16.41 0.28
N VAL A 210 6.45 16.91 1.51
CA VAL A 210 5.86 18.23 1.76
C VAL A 210 6.74 19.33 1.19
N ARG A 211 8.06 19.29 1.38
CA ARG A 211 8.97 20.30 0.82
C ARG A 211 8.95 20.31 -0.71
N GLN A 212 8.91 19.14 -1.35
CA GLN A 212 8.90 19.02 -2.80
C GLN A 212 7.60 19.55 -3.41
N ARG A 213 6.45 19.23 -2.79
CA ARG A 213 5.14 19.58 -3.36
C ARG A 213 4.59 20.92 -2.88
N PHE A 214 4.95 21.32 -1.68
CA PHE A 214 4.46 22.52 -0.99
C PHE A 214 5.62 23.24 -0.27
N PRO A 215 6.60 23.81 -1.00
CA PRO A 215 7.82 24.39 -0.41
C PRO A 215 7.56 25.57 0.56
N ALA A 216 6.39 26.22 0.45
CA ALA A 216 5.97 27.28 1.36
C ALA A 216 5.41 26.76 2.70
N VAL A 217 5.01 25.49 2.78
CA VAL A 217 4.44 24.90 4.00
C VAL A 217 5.53 24.74 5.06
N ARG A 218 5.20 25.12 6.29
CA ARG A 218 6.04 24.93 7.48
C ARG A 218 5.50 23.79 8.31
N VAL A 219 6.34 22.80 8.58
CA VAL A 219 5.96 21.59 9.32
C VAL A 219 6.44 21.70 10.76
N PHE A 220 5.56 21.48 11.73
CA PHE A 220 5.90 21.44 13.15
C PHE A 220 5.73 20.01 13.67
N GLY A 221 6.84 19.39 14.05
CA GLY A 221 6.84 18.09 14.73
C GLY A 221 7.20 18.26 16.20
N HIS A 222 6.81 17.31 17.05
CA HIS A 222 7.10 17.41 18.48
C HIS A 222 7.59 16.09 19.08
N ALA A 223 8.25 16.22 20.22
CA ALA A 223 8.45 15.13 21.17
C ALA A 223 7.40 15.27 22.27
N TYR A 224 7.09 14.17 22.94
CA TYR A 224 6.12 14.16 24.03
C TYR A 224 6.74 14.71 25.31
N ASP A 225 5.89 15.12 26.25
CA ASP A 225 6.36 15.31 27.63
C ASP A 225 6.54 13.96 28.33
N VAL A 226 7.27 13.96 29.43
CA VAL A 226 7.64 12.81 30.24
C VAL A 226 6.39 12.23 30.92
N PRO A 227 5.89 11.08 30.44
CA PRO A 227 4.70 10.42 30.99
C PRO A 227 4.91 10.05 32.45
N HIS A 228 3.83 9.79 33.17
CA HIS A 228 3.88 9.43 34.58
C HIS A 228 3.59 7.93 34.76
N PRO A 229 4.62 7.08 34.90
CA PRO A 229 4.44 5.63 35.11
C PRO A 229 3.60 5.37 36.35
N GLN A 230 2.78 4.32 36.31
CA GLN A 230 1.93 3.91 37.42
C GLN A 230 2.03 2.42 37.69
N ASN A 231 1.87 2.02 38.95
CA ASN A 231 1.83 0.60 39.27
C ASN A 231 0.56 -0.02 38.67
N GLY A 232 0.71 -1.12 37.93
CA GLY A 232 -0.38 -1.73 37.16
C GLY A 232 -0.71 -1.04 35.84
N GLY A 233 0.00 0.04 35.45
CA GLY A 233 -0.21 0.68 34.16
C GLY A 233 0.30 -0.17 33.00
N ARG A 234 -0.44 -0.24 31.90
CA ARG A 234 -0.20 -1.22 30.82
C ARG A 234 1.03 -0.91 29.95
N TRP A 235 1.31 0.37 29.68
CA TRP A 235 2.23 0.74 28.59
C TRP A 235 3.64 1.01 29.07
N ILE A 236 3.77 1.55 30.28
CA ILE A 236 5.05 1.92 30.86
C ILE A 236 5.25 1.21 32.20
N GLY A 237 4.29 1.34 33.12
CA GLY A 237 4.39 0.78 34.46
C GLY A 237 4.63 -0.74 34.48
N GLY A 238 3.84 -1.48 33.69
CA GLY A 238 3.88 -2.93 33.57
C GLY A 238 5.24 -3.41 33.07
N PRO A 239 5.72 -2.94 31.91
CA PRO A 239 7.06 -3.27 31.42
C PRO A 239 8.19 -2.97 32.41
N LEU A 240 8.10 -1.89 33.19
CA LEU A 240 9.08 -1.57 34.23
C LEU A 240 9.03 -2.58 35.38
N VAL A 241 7.83 -2.86 35.90
CA VAL A 241 7.60 -3.81 37.00
C VAL A 241 8.02 -5.23 36.61
N GLU A 242 7.73 -5.67 35.39
CA GLU A 242 8.17 -6.96 34.85
C GLU A 242 9.69 -7.14 34.83
N ARG A 243 10.44 -6.02 34.73
CA ARG A 243 11.90 -6.00 34.77
C ARG A 243 12.47 -5.65 36.14
N GLY A 244 11.62 -5.55 37.16
CA GLY A 244 11.99 -5.20 38.52
C GLY A 244 12.46 -3.75 38.69
N ILE A 245 12.18 -2.86 37.74
CA ILE A 245 12.63 -1.47 37.74
C ILE A 245 11.66 -0.64 38.60
N PRO A 246 12.13 0.04 39.67
CA PRO A 246 11.29 0.97 40.45
C PRO A 246 10.74 2.10 39.59
N LEU A 247 9.49 2.52 39.80
CA LEU A 247 8.82 3.53 38.96
C LEU A 247 9.55 4.88 38.96
N GLU A 248 10.18 5.26 40.08
CA GLU A 248 10.98 6.48 40.19
C GLU A 248 12.19 6.45 39.24
N ILE A 249 12.86 5.29 39.13
CA ILE A 249 13.97 5.08 38.20
C ILE A 249 13.42 4.95 36.77
N GLY A 250 12.29 4.26 36.60
CA GLY A 250 11.62 4.07 35.32
C GLY A 250 11.16 5.37 34.65
N ARG A 251 10.73 6.36 35.43
CA ARG A 251 10.47 7.71 34.89
C ARG A 251 11.72 8.32 34.27
N SER A 252 12.86 8.19 34.95
CA SER A 252 14.16 8.65 34.45
C SER A 252 14.62 7.87 33.20
N VAL A 253 14.24 6.59 33.07
CA VAL A 253 14.48 5.79 31.84
C VAL A 253 13.73 6.39 30.66
N ILE A 254 12.48 6.79 30.85
CA ILE A 254 11.67 7.38 29.77
C ILE A 254 12.16 8.77 29.40
N GLU A 255 12.63 9.56 30.38
CA GLU A 255 13.32 10.82 30.12
C GLU A 255 14.48 10.61 29.14
N LEU A 256 15.31 9.58 29.34
CA LEU A 256 16.41 9.25 28.41
C LEU A 256 15.93 8.84 27.01
N VAL A 257 14.82 8.10 26.90
CA VAL A 257 14.22 7.73 25.61
C VAL A 257 13.72 8.97 24.88
N LEU A 258 12.97 9.83 25.57
CA LEU A 258 12.45 11.08 25.02
C LEU A 258 13.57 12.07 24.67
N ASP A 259 14.64 12.12 25.47
CA ASP A 259 15.81 12.96 25.20
C ASP A 259 16.51 12.55 23.90
N ARG A 260 16.63 11.23 23.65
CA ARG A 260 17.18 10.71 22.40
C ARG A 260 16.27 11.03 21.21
N PHE A 261 14.97 10.82 21.36
CA PHE A 261 14.01 11.12 20.30
C PHE A 261 13.99 12.63 19.97
N ALA A 262 13.95 13.48 20.99
CA ALA A 262 14.03 14.94 20.84
C ALA A 262 15.35 15.36 20.18
N GLY A 263 16.47 14.73 20.51
CA GLY A 263 17.75 14.97 19.86
C GLY A 263 17.73 14.67 18.36
N GLN A 264 17.07 13.60 17.93
CA GLN A 264 16.91 13.24 16.52
C GLN A 264 15.97 14.21 15.78
N LEU A 265 14.88 14.65 16.41
CA LEU A 265 13.98 15.67 15.83
C LEU A 265 14.67 17.03 15.72
N LEU A 266 15.50 17.40 16.70
CA LEU A 266 16.33 18.61 16.63
C LEU A 266 17.36 18.53 15.49
N ALA A 267 17.94 17.34 15.26
CA ALA A 267 18.82 17.12 14.11
C ALA A 267 18.06 17.27 12.77
N LEU A 268 16.83 16.73 12.68
CA LEU A 268 15.97 16.94 11.51
C LEU A 268 15.64 18.41 11.25
N GLN A 269 15.47 19.23 12.30
CA GLN A 269 15.30 20.67 12.14
C GLN A 269 16.53 21.33 11.50
N GLY A 270 17.74 20.82 11.77
CA GLY A 270 18.96 21.25 11.08
C GLY A 270 19.02 20.81 9.61
N GLU A 271 18.36 19.70 9.26
CA GLU A 271 18.33 19.13 7.90
C GLU A 271 17.24 19.78 7.01
N PHE A 272 16.09 20.12 7.58
CA PHE A 272 14.93 20.65 6.86
C PHE A 272 14.59 22.07 7.31
N ALA A 273 14.92 23.06 6.48
CA ALA A 273 14.64 24.48 6.75
C ALA A 273 13.12 24.80 6.88
N ASN A 274 12.24 23.93 6.37
CA ASN A 274 10.79 24.06 6.51
C ASN A 274 10.22 23.26 7.71
N PHE A 275 11.06 22.63 8.52
CA PHE A 275 10.66 21.88 9.72
C PHE A 275 11.06 22.63 11.00
N ARG A 276 10.16 22.65 11.98
CA ARG A 276 10.40 23.17 13.34
C ARG A 276 10.06 22.09 14.35
N PHE A 277 11.01 21.80 15.23
CA PHE A 277 10.83 20.93 16.38
C PHE A 277 10.23 21.71 17.55
N VAL A 278 9.09 21.25 18.06
CA VAL A 278 8.43 21.77 19.25
C VAL A 278 8.74 20.85 20.43
N ASP A 279 9.55 21.34 21.37
CA ASP A 279 9.95 20.56 22.54
C ASP A 279 8.93 20.66 23.67
N LEU A 280 8.17 19.59 23.89
CA LEU A 280 7.15 19.54 24.94
C LEU A 280 7.66 19.00 26.28
N ARG A 281 8.93 18.58 26.37
CA ARG A 281 9.49 18.07 27.63
C ARG A 281 9.46 19.15 28.71
N GLY A 282 8.83 18.83 29.83
CA GLY A 282 8.62 19.71 30.98
C GLY A 282 7.56 20.81 30.79
N LYS A 283 6.69 20.73 29.76
CA LYS A 283 5.61 21.71 29.50
C LYS A 283 4.29 21.30 30.16
N VAL A 284 4.03 20.01 30.26
CA VAL A 284 3.06 19.39 31.16
C VAL A 284 3.69 19.34 32.56
N ASP A 285 2.95 19.82 33.55
CA ASP A 285 3.38 19.77 34.95
C ASP A 285 3.71 18.33 35.39
N ARG A 286 4.78 18.21 36.17
CA ARG A 286 5.44 16.94 36.53
C ARG A 286 4.60 16.08 37.49
N GLY A 287 3.63 16.68 38.18
CA GLY A 287 2.79 15.97 39.13
C GLY A 287 1.74 15.08 38.45
N ARG A 288 1.51 13.88 39.00
CA ARG A 288 0.40 12.98 38.61
C ARG A 288 -0.96 13.69 38.42
N PRO A 289 -1.37 14.69 39.23
CA PRO A 289 -2.66 15.36 39.04
C PRO A 289 -2.86 16.01 37.67
N SER A 290 -1.78 16.33 36.96
CA SER A 290 -1.80 16.93 35.61
C SER A 290 -1.99 15.92 34.48
N TRP A 291 -1.97 14.61 34.79
CA TRP A 291 -2.10 13.52 33.83
C TRP A 291 -3.44 12.80 34.00
N PHE A 292 -4.07 12.46 32.89
CA PHE A 292 -5.31 11.70 32.85
C PHE A 292 -5.00 10.21 33.08
N ASP A 293 -4.17 9.62 32.21
CA ASP A 293 -3.64 8.26 32.33
C ASP A 293 -2.09 8.27 32.38
N GLU A 294 -1.40 7.18 32.04
CA GLU A 294 0.06 7.15 32.00
C GLU A 294 0.65 8.07 30.91
N LEU A 295 -0.02 8.26 29.78
CA LEU A 295 0.51 8.86 28.54
C LEU A 295 -0.15 10.19 28.15
N HIS A 296 -1.36 10.46 28.61
CA HIS A 296 -2.17 11.61 28.20
C HIS A 296 -2.31 12.63 29.32
N PRO A 297 -2.00 13.91 29.07
CA PRO A 297 -2.28 15.00 29.99
C PRO A 297 -3.79 15.25 30.17
N LYS A 298 -4.19 15.93 31.25
CA LYS A 298 -5.53 16.54 31.34
C LYS A 298 -5.60 17.80 30.47
N ASN A 299 -6.80 18.37 30.26
CA ASN A 299 -7.01 19.56 29.43
C ASN A 299 -6.07 20.73 29.75
N GLN A 300 -5.74 20.97 31.03
CA GLN A 300 -4.76 22.01 31.40
C GLN A 300 -3.34 21.68 30.93
N GLY A 301 -2.95 20.41 30.96
CA GLY A 301 -1.67 19.93 30.43
C GLY A 301 -1.61 20.03 28.91
N TYR A 302 -2.65 19.59 28.21
CA TYR A 302 -2.78 19.80 26.77
C TYR A 302 -2.79 21.28 26.38
N GLY A 303 -3.43 22.14 27.18
CA GLY A 303 -3.39 23.59 26.97
C GLY A 303 -1.98 24.17 27.05
N ARG A 304 -1.11 23.67 27.95
CA ARG A 304 0.31 24.07 28.01
C ARG A 304 1.11 23.52 26.83
N ALA A 305 0.85 22.29 26.40
CA ALA A 305 1.46 21.72 25.20
C ALA A 305 1.06 22.53 23.94
N ALA A 306 -0.22 22.87 23.81
CA ALA A 306 -0.72 23.75 22.74
C ALA A 306 -0.10 25.14 22.80
N GLN A 307 0.19 25.69 23.98
CA GLN A 307 0.90 26.97 24.10
C GLN A 307 2.29 26.91 23.45
N ALA A 308 3.03 25.80 23.58
CA ALA A 308 4.33 25.66 22.91
C ALA A 308 4.19 25.69 21.38
N PHE A 309 3.11 25.12 20.82
CA PHE A 309 2.79 25.25 19.39
C PHE A 309 2.40 26.68 19.01
N ARG A 310 1.60 27.39 19.84
CA ARG A 310 1.27 28.80 19.60
C ARG A 310 2.52 29.66 19.53
N ASP A 311 3.44 29.47 20.47
CA ASP A 311 4.70 30.21 20.53
C ASP A 311 5.54 29.92 19.27
N ALA A 312 5.69 28.64 18.89
CA ALA A 312 6.45 28.24 17.72
C ALA A 312 5.86 28.77 16.40
N ILE A 313 4.53 28.74 16.23
CA ILE A 313 3.85 29.30 15.06
C ILE A 313 3.99 30.84 15.04
N GLY A 314 3.88 31.49 16.20
CA GLY A 314 4.01 32.94 16.36
C GLY A 314 5.41 33.45 16.04
N GLU A 315 6.46 32.75 16.48
CA GLU A 315 7.86 33.06 16.15
C GLU A 315 8.05 33.10 14.62
N MET A 316 7.60 32.06 13.91
CA MET A 316 7.72 31.99 12.44
C MET A 316 6.90 33.07 11.73
N ALA A 317 5.75 33.45 12.29
CA ALA A 317 4.98 34.57 11.76
C ALA A 317 5.71 35.92 11.91
N SER A 318 6.42 36.12 13.03
CA SER A 318 7.18 37.33 13.29
C SER A 318 8.46 37.46 12.44
N GLU A 319 9.01 36.33 11.97
CA GLU A 319 10.16 36.27 11.06
C GLU A 319 9.81 36.65 9.59
N GLY A 320 8.55 37.00 9.30
CA GLY A 320 8.10 37.40 7.97
C GLY A 320 7.93 36.24 6.99
N VAL A 321 7.84 35.00 7.51
CA VAL A 321 7.82 33.76 6.72
C VAL A 321 6.44 33.47 6.11
N PHE A 322 5.37 34.05 6.65
CA PHE A 322 4.04 33.98 6.06
C PHE A 322 3.76 35.20 5.19
N GLU A 323 3.55 35.01 3.89
CA GLU A 323 2.81 35.98 3.09
C GLU A 323 1.35 35.96 3.56
N PHE A 324 1.02 36.78 4.55
CA PHE A 324 -0.38 37.12 4.81
C PHE A 324 -0.87 37.94 3.63
N ALA A 325 -1.95 37.51 2.98
CA ALA A 325 -2.59 38.28 1.92
C ALA A 325 -3.00 39.66 2.47
N THR A 326 -2.16 40.68 2.26
CA THR A 326 -2.45 42.06 2.62
C THR A 326 -3.50 42.61 1.67
N ARG A 327 -4.73 42.69 2.19
CA ARG A 327 -5.89 43.50 1.81
C ARG A 327 -6.08 44.01 0.36
N ALA A 328 -7.33 43.76 -0.05
CA ALA A 328 -8.21 44.55 -0.90
C ALA A 328 -8.05 44.42 -2.42
N HIS A 329 -8.78 43.47 -2.99
CA HIS A 329 -9.56 43.78 -4.18
C HIS A 329 -11.02 43.40 -4.01
N ALA A 330 -11.84 44.30 -4.53
CA ALA A 330 -13.24 44.49 -4.20
C ALA A 330 -14.11 43.37 -4.75
N VAL A 331 -15.28 43.24 -4.11
CA VAL A 331 -16.47 42.62 -4.68
C VAL A 331 -16.69 43.17 -6.09
N ALA A 332 -16.49 42.33 -7.10
CA ALA A 332 -16.95 42.59 -8.45
C ALA A 332 -17.73 41.37 -8.93
N ALA A 333 -19.00 41.61 -9.25
CA ALA A 333 -19.95 40.65 -9.77
C ALA A 333 -19.34 39.80 -10.90
N ILE A 334 -19.56 38.49 -10.84
CA ILE A 334 -19.22 37.56 -11.92
C ILE A 334 -19.99 38.01 -13.17
N PRO A 335 -19.31 38.46 -14.26
CA PRO A 335 -20.00 38.72 -15.51
C PRO A 335 -20.31 37.38 -16.16
N THR A 336 -21.60 37.11 -16.36
CA THR A 336 -22.07 36.09 -17.28
C THR A 336 -21.57 36.43 -18.69
N THR A 337 -20.45 35.83 -19.10
CA THR A 337 -19.99 35.87 -20.49
C THR A 337 -20.16 34.50 -21.11
N ARG A 338 -21.06 34.46 -22.10
CA ARG A 338 -21.36 33.33 -22.96
C ARG A 338 -20.10 32.94 -23.73
N MET A 339 -19.56 31.74 -23.48
CA MET A 339 -18.41 31.23 -24.24
C MET A 339 -18.80 31.01 -25.70
N VAL A 340 -17.99 31.56 -26.60
CA VAL A 340 -17.96 31.26 -28.03
C VAL A 340 -17.12 29.98 -28.21
N PRO A 341 -17.53 29.02 -29.06
CA PRO A 341 -16.72 27.83 -29.34
C PRO A 341 -15.51 28.22 -30.20
N GLY A 342 -14.29 27.80 -29.82
CA GLY A 342 -13.16 27.76 -30.77
C GLY A 342 -11.81 28.34 -30.35
N VAL A 343 -11.50 28.46 -29.05
CA VAL A 343 -10.11 28.71 -28.60
C VAL A 343 -9.82 27.83 -27.38
N THR A 344 -8.90 26.88 -27.50
CA THR A 344 -8.30 26.14 -26.39
C THR A 344 -6.87 26.63 -26.16
N LEU A 345 -6.63 27.15 -24.96
CA LEU A 345 -5.29 27.43 -24.42
C LEU A 345 -4.71 26.13 -23.81
N PRO A 346 -3.40 25.85 -23.90
CA PRO A 346 -2.78 24.72 -23.22
C PRO A 346 -2.62 25.03 -21.72
N GLY A 347 -3.24 24.22 -20.85
CA GLY A 347 -3.14 24.40 -19.40
C GLY A 347 -4.35 23.97 -18.55
N LEU A 348 -5.31 23.22 -19.09
CA LEU A 348 -6.49 22.77 -18.34
C LEU A 348 -6.80 21.28 -18.56
N GLU A 349 -5.91 20.39 -18.14
CA GLU A 349 -6.22 18.95 -18.01
C GLU A 349 -5.96 18.46 -16.56
N ALA A 350 -6.59 19.10 -15.59
CA ALA A 350 -6.48 18.72 -14.17
C ALA A 350 -7.86 18.73 -13.47
N ALA A 351 -8.65 17.68 -13.67
CA ALA A 351 -9.75 17.26 -12.78
C ALA A 351 -10.15 15.81 -13.08
N GLY A 352 -10.17 14.92 -12.07
CA GLY A 352 -10.52 13.52 -12.28
C GLY A 352 -11.95 13.31 -12.79
N ARG A 353 -12.17 12.21 -13.52
CA ARG A 353 -13.46 11.86 -14.15
C ARG A 353 -14.54 11.53 -13.12
N VAL A 354 -15.80 11.77 -13.47
CA VAL A 354 -16.97 11.38 -12.66
C VAL A 354 -17.31 9.91 -12.92
N ILE A 355 -17.35 9.11 -11.86
CA ILE A 355 -17.64 7.66 -11.89
C ILE A 355 -18.88 7.40 -11.02
N VAL A 356 -19.79 6.54 -11.48
CA VAL A 356 -20.90 6.05 -10.67
C VAL A 356 -20.77 4.55 -10.49
N LEU A 357 -20.77 4.11 -9.23
CA LEU A 357 -20.87 2.69 -8.87
C LEU A 357 -22.29 2.42 -8.37
N ASP A 358 -22.93 1.39 -8.90
CA ASP A 358 -24.29 1.00 -8.54
C ASP A 358 -24.25 -0.30 -7.73
N PRO A 359 -24.33 -0.24 -6.39
CA PRO A 359 -24.45 -1.44 -5.60
C PRO A 359 -25.85 -2.03 -5.82
N GLY A 360 -25.89 -3.18 -6.48
CA GLY A 360 -27.12 -3.87 -6.84
C GLY A 360 -28.05 -4.09 -5.65
N HIS A 361 -29.36 -4.16 -5.93
CA HIS A 361 -30.39 -4.47 -4.94
C HIS A 361 -30.50 -3.46 -3.78
N GLY A 362 -31.04 -3.89 -2.63
CA GLY A 362 -31.20 -3.10 -1.41
C GLY A 362 -32.66 -3.07 -0.94
N GLY A 363 -32.90 -2.53 0.26
CA GLY A 363 -34.22 -2.41 0.88
C GLY A 363 -34.70 -3.68 1.58
N ALA A 364 -35.73 -3.52 2.42
CA ALA A 364 -36.47 -4.63 3.00
C ALA A 364 -37.21 -5.42 1.92
N ALA A 365 -37.41 -6.72 2.14
CA ALA A 365 -38.16 -7.60 1.23
C ALA A 365 -39.56 -7.04 0.92
N PRO A 366 -39.82 -6.52 -0.29
CA PRO A 366 -41.16 -6.17 -0.73
C PRO A 366 -41.82 -7.42 -1.36
N PRO A 367 -43.15 -7.41 -1.52
CA PRO A 367 -43.84 -8.50 -2.21
C PRO A 367 -43.52 -8.57 -3.72
N THR A 368 -42.94 -7.51 -4.32
CA THR A 368 -42.59 -7.41 -5.75
C THR A 368 -41.34 -6.58 -6.00
N LYS A 369 -40.78 -6.63 -7.23
CA LYS A 369 -39.66 -5.76 -7.67
C LYS A 369 -40.08 -4.29 -7.69
N VAL A 370 -39.20 -3.41 -7.22
CA VAL A 370 -39.42 -1.95 -7.21
C VAL A 370 -38.87 -1.36 -8.50
N GLY A 371 -39.76 -1.01 -9.44
CA GLY A 371 -39.38 -0.44 -10.74
C GLY A 371 -38.32 -1.26 -11.48
N GLY A 372 -38.49 -2.58 -11.50
CA GLY A 372 -37.57 -3.54 -12.13
C GLY A 372 -36.42 -4.04 -11.24
N SER A 373 -36.17 -3.39 -10.09
CA SER A 373 -35.09 -3.77 -9.15
C SER A 373 -35.59 -4.72 -8.06
N SER A 374 -34.99 -5.90 -7.92
CA SER A 374 -35.25 -6.79 -6.77
C SER A 374 -34.51 -6.32 -5.52
N TRP A 375 -35.05 -6.64 -4.34
CA TRP A 375 -34.46 -6.22 -3.07
C TRP A 375 -33.20 -7.00 -2.68
N ASN A 376 -33.10 -8.22 -3.18
CA ASN A 376 -31.95 -9.12 -3.14
C ASN A 376 -32.13 -10.12 -4.30
N ASN A 377 -31.06 -10.80 -4.73
CA ASN A 377 -31.16 -11.90 -5.67
C ASN A 377 -30.47 -13.16 -5.12
N ALA A 378 -29.16 -13.18 -4.93
CA ALA A 378 -28.44 -14.32 -4.38
C ALA A 378 -28.44 -14.32 -2.83
N ILE A 379 -28.60 -15.51 -2.25
CA ILE A 379 -28.45 -15.77 -0.81
C ILE A 379 -27.43 -16.90 -0.67
N GLY A 380 -26.36 -16.65 0.07
CA GLY A 380 -25.35 -17.65 0.36
C GLY A 380 -25.86 -18.72 1.34
N PRO A 381 -25.26 -19.93 1.35
CA PRO A 381 -25.67 -21.02 2.22
C PRO A 381 -25.76 -20.68 3.72
N ASN A 382 -24.98 -19.72 4.21
CA ASN A 382 -24.99 -19.25 5.60
C ASN A 382 -25.85 -17.99 5.81
N GLY A 383 -26.66 -17.61 4.81
CA GLY A 383 -27.58 -16.48 4.88
C GLY A 383 -26.97 -15.14 4.44
N THR A 384 -25.77 -15.14 3.85
CA THR A 384 -25.17 -13.92 3.31
C THR A 384 -26.03 -13.36 2.18
N LEU A 385 -26.40 -12.08 2.28
CA LEU A 385 -27.24 -11.42 1.27
C LEU A 385 -26.37 -10.68 0.26
N GLU A 386 -26.64 -10.90 -1.03
CA GLU A 386 -25.97 -10.18 -2.12
C GLU A 386 -26.02 -8.66 -1.93
N LYS A 387 -27.18 -8.09 -1.57
CA LYS A 387 -27.35 -6.65 -1.39
C LYS A 387 -26.39 -6.02 -0.36
N THR A 388 -25.93 -6.82 0.60
CA THR A 388 -24.97 -6.38 1.63
C THR A 388 -23.56 -6.38 1.05
N LEU A 389 -23.20 -7.44 0.31
CA LEU A 389 -21.89 -7.55 -0.34
C LEU A 389 -21.69 -6.52 -1.45
N THR A 390 -22.71 -6.28 -2.28
CA THR A 390 -22.63 -5.27 -3.35
C THR A 390 -22.38 -3.89 -2.77
N PHE A 391 -23.01 -3.54 -1.64
CA PHE A 391 -22.82 -2.27 -0.95
C PHE A 391 -21.41 -2.12 -0.37
N ASP A 392 -20.90 -3.15 0.33
CA ASP A 392 -19.56 -3.14 0.91
C ASP A 392 -18.47 -3.03 -0.17
N VAL A 393 -18.55 -3.85 -1.22
CA VAL A 393 -17.58 -3.82 -2.33
C VAL A 393 -17.62 -2.50 -3.09
N ALA A 394 -18.81 -1.96 -3.37
CA ALA A 394 -18.94 -0.65 -4.02
C ALA A 394 -18.35 0.48 -3.17
N GLY A 395 -18.53 0.45 -1.85
CA GLY A 395 -17.95 1.41 -0.92
C GLY A 395 -16.42 1.37 -0.90
N ARG A 396 -15.83 0.16 -0.87
CA ARG A 396 -14.38 -0.03 -0.96
C ARG A 396 -13.81 0.43 -2.29
N ALA A 397 -14.46 0.06 -3.41
CA ALA A 397 -14.03 0.46 -4.75
C ALA A 397 -14.12 1.97 -4.93
N LYS A 398 -15.15 2.61 -4.35
CA LYS A 398 -15.27 4.07 -4.27
C LYS A 398 -14.06 4.71 -3.58
N ALA A 399 -13.67 4.20 -2.40
CA ALA A 399 -12.50 4.72 -1.69
C ALA A 399 -11.20 4.62 -2.53
N PHE A 400 -10.98 3.49 -3.23
CA PHE A 400 -9.81 3.31 -4.10
C PHE A 400 -9.78 4.19 -5.35
N LEU A 401 -10.95 4.58 -5.86
CA LEU A 401 -11.05 5.46 -7.03
C LEU A 401 -10.94 6.94 -6.60
N GLU A 402 -11.49 7.30 -5.45
CA GLU A 402 -11.34 8.64 -4.88
C GLU A 402 -9.91 8.94 -4.46
N SER A 403 -9.20 7.96 -3.87
CA SER A 403 -7.77 8.12 -3.53
C SER A 403 -6.87 8.34 -4.76
N ARG A 404 -7.39 8.11 -5.96
CA ARG A 404 -6.71 8.34 -7.24
C ARG A 404 -7.26 9.55 -8.01
N GLY A 405 -8.02 10.40 -7.32
CA GLY A 405 -8.45 11.71 -7.80
C GLY A 405 -9.77 11.72 -8.56
N HIS A 406 -10.50 10.60 -8.65
CA HIS A 406 -11.82 10.56 -9.30
C HIS A 406 -12.95 11.05 -8.40
N ARG A 407 -14.02 11.57 -9.01
CA ARG A 407 -15.26 11.92 -8.31
C ARG A 407 -16.23 10.74 -8.38
N VAL A 408 -16.44 10.03 -7.27
CA VAL A 408 -17.17 8.76 -7.30
C VAL A 408 -18.49 8.85 -6.52
N PHE A 409 -19.59 8.43 -7.14
CA PHE A 409 -20.91 8.43 -6.52
C PHE A 409 -21.50 7.02 -6.46
N LEU A 410 -22.20 6.72 -5.37
CA LEU A 410 -23.01 5.51 -5.27
C LEU A 410 -24.47 5.80 -5.63
N THR A 411 -25.19 4.83 -6.22
CA THR A 411 -26.63 4.99 -6.51
C THR A 411 -27.54 4.91 -5.28
N ARG A 412 -27.01 4.41 -4.15
CA ARG A 412 -27.66 4.37 -2.84
C ARG A 412 -26.64 4.60 -1.72
N SER A 413 -27.06 5.17 -0.60
CA SER A 413 -26.24 5.45 0.60
C SER A 413 -26.58 4.54 1.79
N GLY A 414 -27.28 3.44 1.54
CA GLY A 414 -27.67 2.46 2.56
C GLY A 414 -28.50 1.32 1.97
N ASP A 415 -29.17 0.55 2.83
CA ASP A 415 -30.04 -0.57 2.43
C ASP A 415 -31.41 -0.06 1.93
N VAL A 416 -31.41 0.62 0.79
CA VAL A 416 -32.61 1.10 0.07
C VAL A 416 -32.65 0.48 -1.33
N ASN A 417 -33.85 0.31 -1.91
CA ASN A 417 -34.03 -0.26 -3.25
C ASN A 417 -34.45 0.78 -4.31
N PRO A 418 -33.50 1.50 -4.94
CA PRO A 418 -33.83 2.37 -6.06
C PRO A 418 -34.36 1.59 -7.28
N ARG A 419 -35.28 2.20 -8.04
CA ARG A 419 -35.72 1.66 -9.34
C ARG A 419 -34.56 1.67 -10.33
N LEU A 420 -34.59 0.80 -11.34
CA LEU A 420 -33.51 0.76 -12.35
C LEU A 420 -33.31 2.11 -13.06
N ALA A 421 -34.40 2.84 -13.31
CA ALA A 421 -34.36 4.17 -13.91
C ALA A 421 -33.71 5.24 -13.00
N ASP A 422 -33.92 5.14 -11.69
CA ASP A 422 -33.36 6.07 -10.70
C ASP A 422 -31.84 5.85 -10.56
N ARG A 423 -31.40 4.59 -10.58
CA ARG A 423 -29.98 4.21 -10.58
C ARG A 423 -29.23 4.86 -11.75
N ALA A 424 -29.78 4.70 -12.96
CA ALA A 424 -29.19 5.31 -14.16
C ALA A 424 -29.31 6.84 -14.19
N ALA A 425 -30.33 7.42 -13.54
CA ALA A 425 -30.46 8.88 -13.39
C ALA A 425 -29.32 9.51 -12.56
N VAL A 426 -28.72 8.76 -11.62
CA VAL A 426 -27.54 9.24 -10.86
C VAL A 426 -26.36 9.52 -11.79
N ALA A 427 -26.09 8.62 -12.74
CA ALA A 427 -25.04 8.81 -13.75
C ALA A 427 -25.37 9.95 -14.72
N ARG A 428 -26.60 9.99 -15.26
CA ARG A 428 -27.04 11.05 -16.19
C ARG A 428 -26.97 12.44 -15.57
N SER A 429 -27.47 12.61 -14.35
CA SER A 429 -27.51 13.92 -13.67
C SER A 429 -26.12 14.48 -13.34
N ARG A 430 -25.07 13.66 -13.41
CA ARG A 430 -23.70 14.02 -13.05
C ARG A 430 -22.74 13.98 -14.23
N ASP A 431 -23.26 13.71 -15.43
CA ASP A 431 -22.49 13.51 -16.66
C ASP A 431 -21.32 12.52 -16.45
N ALA A 432 -21.65 11.37 -15.85
CA ALA A 432 -20.65 10.39 -15.49
C ALA A 432 -19.99 9.76 -16.73
N ALA A 433 -18.67 9.65 -16.71
CA ALA A 433 -17.91 8.97 -17.76
C ALA A 433 -18.08 7.44 -17.67
N VAL A 434 -18.28 6.92 -16.45
CA VAL A 434 -18.37 5.49 -16.16
C VAL A 434 -19.55 5.20 -15.24
N PHE A 435 -20.27 4.12 -15.54
CA PHE A 435 -21.28 3.50 -14.69
C PHE A 435 -21.01 1.99 -14.55
N VAL A 436 -20.80 1.50 -13.34
CA VAL A 436 -20.59 0.06 -13.07
C VAL A 436 -21.62 -0.43 -12.06
N SER A 437 -22.51 -1.32 -12.48
CA SER A 437 -23.45 -2.01 -11.59
C SER A 437 -22.83 -3.28 -11.04
N ILE A 438 -22.74 -3.42 -9.72
CA ILE A 438 -21.99 -4.49 -9.03
C ILE A 438 -22.98 -5.48 -8.42
N HIS A 439 -22.81 -6.76 -8.75
CA HIS A 439 -23.69 -7.86 -8.40
C HIS A 439 -22.92 -9.14 -8.02
N PHE A 440 -23.62 -10.09 -7.40
CA PHE A 440 -23.15 -11.46 -7.19
C PHE A 440 -24.19 -12.46 -7.69
N ASN A 441 -23.72 -13.46 -8.41
CA ASN A 441 -24.57 -14.37 -9.14
C ASN A 441 -25.10 -15.51 -8.25
N ALA A 442 -26.10 -16.21 -8.77
CA ALA A 442 -26.56 -17.50 -8.25
C ALA A 442 -26.93 -18.44 -9.40
N SER A 443 -26.79 -19.74 -9.18
CA SER A 443 -27.01 -20.78 -10.18
C SER A 443 -28.00 -21.85 -9.71
N THR A 444 -28.73 -22.42 -10.66
CA THR A 444 -29.54 -23.61 -10.40
C THR A 444 -28.62 -24.77 -10.02
N GLY A 445 -28.72 -25.22 -8.76
CA GLY A 445 -27.89 -26.32 -8.23
C GLY A 445 -26.61 -25.88 -7.51
N HIS A 446 -26.37 -24.57 -7.34
CA HIS A 446 -25.32 -24.02 -6.48
C HIS A 446 -23.90 -24.51 -6.80
N ASN A 447 -23.61 -24.74 -8.08
CA ASN A 447 -22.34 -25.30 -8.54
C ASN A 447 -21.60 -24.43 -9.57
N ALA A 448 -22.23 -23.42 -10.16
CA ALA A 448 -21.57 -22.56 -11.14
C ALA A 448 -20.58 -21.60 -10.47
N GLN A 449 -19.49 -21.28 -11.17
CA GLN A 449 -18.45 -20.37 -10.67
C GLN A 449 -17.88 -19.52 -11.81
N GLY A 450 -17.27 -18.39 -11.45
CA GLY A 450 -16.61 -17.49 -12.38
C GLY A 450 -17.13 -16.06 -12.27
N THR A 451 -16.40 -15.17 -12.92
CA THR A 451 -16.71 -13.74 -13.03
C THR A 451 -17.29 -13.45 -14.41
N GLU A 452 -18.31 -12.60 -14.49
CA GLU A 452 -18.87 -12.15 -15.76
C GLU A 452 -19.19 -10.65 -15.76
N THR A 453 -18.93 -10.00 -16.89
CA THR A 453 -19.25 -8.59 -17.10
C THR A 453 -20.10 -8.46 -18.35
N PHE A 454 -21.27 -7.84 -18.20
CA PHE A 454 -22.26 -7.68 -19.24
C PHE A 454 -22.26 -6.27 -19.82
N VAL A 455 -22.44 -6.21 -21.15
CA VAL A 455 -22.74 -5.00 -21.90
C VAL A 455 -24.14 -5.14 -22.49
N HIS A 456 -24.90 -4.05 -22.53
CA HIS A 456 -26.20 -4.09 -23.20
C HIS A 456 -26.04 -4.07 -24.73
N PRO A 457 -26.87 -4.78 -25.50
CA PRO A 457 -26.78 -4.78 -26.98
C PRO A 457 -26.90 -3.40 -27.63
N THR A 458 -27.53 -2.45 -26.94
CA THR A 458 -27.76 -1.08 -27.45
C THR A 458 -26.71 -0.05 -26.99
N HIS A 459 -25.59 -0.49 -26.41
CA HIS A 459 -24.55 0.39 -25.86
C HIS A 459 -23.36 0.63 -26.79
N THR A 460 -22.58 1.66 -26.46
CA THR A 460 -21.48 2.19 -27.27
C THR A 460 -20.21 1.33 -27.22
N ALA A 461 -19.26 1.61 -28.14
CA ALA A 461 -17.93 1.00 -28.13
C ALA A 461 -17.16 1.25 -26.81
N ALA A 462 -17.44 2.35 -26.11
CA ALA A 462 -16.83 2.66 -24.82
C ALA A 462 -17.26 1.66 -23.73
N SER A 463 -18.54 1.27 -23.69
CA SER A 463 -19.02 0.23 -22.77
C SER A 463 -18.38 -1.14 -23.04
N ARG A 464 -18.07 -1.48 -24.30
CA ARG A 464 -17.31 -2.70 -24.64
C ARG A 464 -15.88 -2.65 -24.11
N ARG A 465 -15.18 -1.52 -24.24
CA ARG A 465 -13.83 -1.34 -23.67
C ARG A 465 -13.83 -1.40 -22.15
N LEU A 466 -14.80 -0.75 -21.51
CA LEU A 466 -14.97 -0.80 -20.05
C LEU A 466 -15.22 -2.25 -19.58
N CYS A 467 -16.05 -3.00 -20.31
CA CYS A 467 -16.30 -4.42 -20.01
C CYS A 467 -15.02 -5.23 -20.04
N LEU A 468 -14.20 -5.10 -21.09
CA LEU A 468 -12.93 -5.83 -21.19
C LEU A 468 -11.95 -5.45 -20.07
N ALA A 469 -11.85 -4.16 -19.76
CA ALA A 469 -10.93 -3.69 -18.73
C ALA A 469 -11.32 -4.19 -17.33
N VAL A 470 -12.61 -4.08 -16.97
CA VAL A 470 -13.15 -4.57 -15.70
C VAL A 470 -13.06 -6.10 -15.62
N GLN A 471 -13.50 -6.82 -16.65
CA GLN A 471 -13.45 -8.28 -16.69
C GLN A 471 -12.02 -8.80 -16.53
N LYS A 472 -11.07 -8.25 -17.30
CA LYS A 472 -9.66 -8.67 -17.26
C LYS A 472 -9.05 -8.42 -15.89
N ALA A 473 -9.29 -7.24 -15.29
CA ALA A 473 -8.72 -6.89 -13.99
C ALA A 473 -9.25 -7.80 -12.87
N VAL A 474 -10.57 -8.04 -12.83
CA VAL A 474 -11.19 -8.85 -11.78
C VAL A 474 -10.85 -10.34 -11.93
N VAL A 475 -10.86 -10.89 -13.14
CA VAL A 475 -10.43 -12.28 -13.40
C VAL A 475 -8.96 -12.48 -12.99
N ALA A 476 -8.07 -11.54 -13.34
CA ALA A 476 -6.67 -11.63 -12.99
C ALA A 476 -6.43 -11.64 -11.47
N GLU A 477 -7.15 -10.78 -10.74
CA GLU A 477 -7.04 -10.68 -9.29
C GLU A 477 -7.63 -11.89 -8.56
N LEU A 478 -8.84 -12.32 -8.93
CA LEU A 478 -9.57 -13.37 -8.20
C LEU A 478 -9.21 -14.78 -8.65
N GLY A 479 -8.69 -14.95 -9.87
CA GLY A 479 -8.40 -16.25 -10.46
C GLY A 479 -9.64 -17.12 -10.67
N LEU A 480 -10.83 -16.51 -10.71
CA LEU A 480 -12.08 -17.19 -11.00
C LEU A 480 -12.21 -17.47 -12.50
N ASN A 481 -13.04 -18.44 -12.88
CA ASN A 481 -13.29 -18.76 -14.28
C ASN A 481 -13.75 -17.51 -15.04
N ASP A 482 -13.08 -17.21 -16.16
CA ASP A 482 -13.50 -16.14 -17.06
C ASP A 482 -14.72 -16.61 -17.87
N ARG A 483 -15.91 -16.14 -17.48
CA ARG A 483 -17.15 -16.51 -18.15
C ARG A 483 -17.42 -15.68 -19.40
N ASN A 484 -16.57 -14.70 -19.72
CA ASN A 484 -16.62 -13.92 -20.94
C ASN A 484 -15.74 -14.49 -22.05
N ALA A 485 -14.73 -15.33 -21.73
CA ALA A 485 -13.76 -15.87 -22.68
C ALA A 485 -14.37 -16.64 -23.87
N GLY A 486 -15.54 -17.26 -23.70
CA GLY A 486 -16.26 -17.99 -24.75
C GLY A 486 -17.14 -17.11 -25.66
N HIS A 487 -17.22 -15.81 -25.40
CA HIS A 487 -18.03 -14.87 -26.18
C HIS A 487 -17.16 -14.12 -27.19
N THR A 488 -17.73 -13.77 -28.35
CA THR A 488 -17.02 -13.07 -29.42
C THR A 488 -16.35 -11.79 -28.91
N GLY A 489 -15.01 -11.76 -28.97
CA GLY A 489 -14.19 -10.65 -28.49
C GLY A 489 -14.23 -10.44 -26.97
N GLY A 490 -14.59 -11.46 -26.17
CA GLY A 490 -14.68 -11.35 -24.71
C GLY A 490 -15.86 -10.51 -24.22
N ILE A 491 -16.83 -10.20 -25.09
CA ILE A 491 -17.98 -9.37 -24.76
C ILE A 491 -19.21 -10.24 -24.55
N LYS A 492 -19.68 -10.30 -23.31
CA LYS A 492 -20.95 -10.93 -22.98
C LYS A 492 -22.07 -9.89 -23.02
N GLU A 493 -23.12 -10.18 -23.77
CA GLU A 493 -24.27 -9.27 -23.90
C GLU A 493 -25.40 -9.65 -22.94
N GLY A 494 -26.04 -8.65 -22.33
CA GLY A 494 -27.16 -8.83 -21.41
C GLY A 494 -28.12 -7.65 -21.46
N ALA A 495 -29.41 -7.91 -21.71
CA ALA A 495 -30.45 -6.88 -21.83
C ALA A 495 -30.94 -6.35 -20.46
N PHE A 496 -30.01 -6.02 -19.56
CA PHE A 496 -30.31 -5.52 -18.22
C PHE A 496 -30.72 -4.04 -18.26
N GLY A 497 -31.90 -3.72 -17.74
CA GLY A 497 -32.48 -2.37 -17.83
C GLY A 497 -31.63 -1.25 -17.19
N VAL A 498 -30.86 -1.57 -16.13
CA VAL A 498 -29.99 -0.59 -15.44
C VAL A 498 -28.81 -0.13 -16.31
N ILE A 499 -28.37 -0.98 -17.24
CA ILE A 499 -27.36 -0.65 -18.24
C ILE A 499 -27.99 -0.55 -19.62
N SER A 500 -29.26 -0.17 -19.79
CA SER A 500 -29.79 0.10 -21.14
C SER A 500 -29.19 1.38 -21.72
N GLY A 501 -28.86 1.38 -23.02
CA GLY A 501 -28.39 2.58 -23.74
C GLY A 501 -29.31 3.79 -23.60
N ALA A 502 -30.63 3.57 -23.60
CA ALA A 502 -31.63 4.62 -23.44
C ALA A 502 -31.67 5.22 -22.01
N SER A 503 -31.08 4.54 -21.03
CA SER A 503 -31.07 4.95 -19.63
C SER A 503 -29.86 5.81 -19.26
N HIS A 504 -28.87 5.97 -20.13
CA HIS A 504 -27.62 6.70 -19.86
C HIS A 504 -27.36 7.80 -20.89
N SER A 505 -26.45 8.73 -20.57
CA SER A 505 -25.95 9.70 -21.55
C SER A 505 -25.12 8.98 -22.61
N ALA A 506 -25.07 9.50 -23.84
CA ALA A 506 -24.29 8.89 -24.93
C ALA A 506 -22.78 8.81 -24.63
N SER A 507 -22.28 9.68 -23.73
CA SER A 507 -20.90 9.75 -23.25
C SER A 507 -20.59 8.77 -22.10
N THR A 508 -21.60 8.15 -21.48
CA THR A 508 -21.41 7.26 -20.32
C THR A 508 -21.13 5.83 -20.78
N ALA A 509 -19.97 5.29 -20.43
CA ALA A 509 -19.69 3.86 -20.57
C ALA A 509 -20.33 3.10 -19.40
N ALA A 510 -21.14 2.08 -19.69
CA ALA A 510 -21.95 1.39 -18.68
C ALA A 510 -21.84 -0.15 -18.78
N VAL A 511 -21.57 -0.80 -17.66
CA VAL A 511 -21.49 -2.27 -17.54
C VAL A 511 -22.15 -2.79 -16.26
N LEU A 512 -22.60 -4.04 -16.30
CA LEU A 512 -23.04 -4.78 -15.11
C LEU A 512 -22.03 -5.90 -14.85
N HIS A 513 -21.49 -5.95 -13.65
CA HIS A 513 -20.42 -6.86 -13.26
C HIS A 513 -20.91 -7.81 -12.15
N GLU A 514 -20.93 -9.10 -12.48
CA GLU A 514 -21.15 -10.21 -11.55
C GLU A 514 -19.79 -10.71 -11.08
N VAL A 515 -19.46 -10.41 -9.82
CA VAL A 515 -18.13 -10.69 -9.26
C VAL A 515 -17.87 -12.19 -9.20
N SER A 516 -18.79 -12.93 -8.60
CA SER A 516 -18.73 -14.38 -8.38
C SER A 516 -20.11 -14.95 -8.01
N PHE A 517 -20.21 -16.26 -7.82
CA PHE A 517 -21.47 -16.95 -7.48
C PHE A 517 -21.61 -17.14 -5.97
N LEU A 518 -22.41 -16.29 -5.32
CA LEU A 518 -22.57 -16.22 -3.86
C LEU A 518 -23.23 -17.48 -3.27
N ASP A 519 -24.06 -18.15 -4.07
CA ASP A 519 -24.81 -19.32 -3.64
C ASP A 519 -23.93 -20.58 -3.45
N ARG A 520 -22.63 -20.48 -3.72
CA ARG A 520 -21.62 -21.50 -3.40
C ARG A 520 -21.03 -21.28 -2.00
N ALA A 521 -20.98 -22.35 -1.21
CA ALA A 521 -20.48 -22.29 0.17
C ALA A 521 -19.00 -21.84 0.27
N ASP A 522 -18.14 -22.28 -0.65
CA ASP A 522 -16.72 -21.92 -0.66
C ASP A 522 -16.48 -20.48 -1.13
N GLU A 523 -17.34 -19.97 -2.02
CA GLU A 523 -17.30 -18.57 -2.44
C GLU A 523 -17.85 -17.67 -1.34
N GLU A 524 -18.99 -18.03 -0.72
CA GLU A 524 -19.54 -17.31 0.43
C GLU A 524 -18.50 -17.21 1.55
N GLN A 525 -17.79 -18.30 1.87
CA GLN A 525 -16.74 -18.29 2.88
C GLN A 525 -15.63 -17.27 2.55
N ARG A 526 -15.17 -17.22 1.29
CA ARG A 526 -14.17 -16.23 0.86
C ARG A 526 -14.71 -14.81 0.94
N LEU A 527 -15.98 -14.63 0.57
CA LEU A 527 -16.67 -13.34 0.62
C LEU A 527 -16.90 -12.82 2.04
N THR A 528 -16.82 -13.66 3.08
CA THR A 528 -16.82 -13.19 4.48
C THR A 528 -15.52 -12.48 4.87
N ALA A 529 -14.40 -12.76 4.19
CA ALA A 529 -13.09 -12.18 4.52
C ALA A 529 -12.94 -10.75 3.97
N VAL A 530 -12.63 -9.80 4.86
CA VAL A 530 -12.39 -8.38 4.52
C VAL A 530 -11.34 -8.23 3.42
N ALA A 531 -10.20 -8.93 3.56
CA ALA A 531 -9.10 -8.87 2.59
C ALA A 531 -9.52 -9.34 1.18
N TYR A 532 -10.45 -10.29 1.06
CA TYR A 532 -10.94 -10.74 -0.25
C TYR A 532 -11.88 -9.70 -0.87
N ARG A 533 -12.73 -9.05 -0.07
CA ARG A 533 -13.57 -7.92 -0.54
C ARG A 533 -12.72 -6.71 -0.95
N ASP A 534 -11.60 -6.45 -0.28
CA ASP A 534 -10.64 -5.42 -0.69
C ASP A 534 -9.93 -5.75 -2.01
N ARG A 535 -9.61 -7.02 -2.25
CA ARG A 535 -9.05 -7.46 -3.54
C ARG A 535 -10.04 -7.23 -4.69
N ILE A 536 -11.30 -7.63 -4.50
CA ILE A 536 -12.39 -7.36 -5.47
C ILE A 536 -12.47 -5.86 -5.77
N ALA A 537 -12.50 -5.04 -4.72
CA ALA A 537 -12.62 -3.58 -4.84
C ALA A 537 -11.43 -2.93 -5.57
N ARG A 538 -10.19 -3.34 -5.27
CA ARG A 538 -8.98 -2.86 -5.98
C ARG A 538 -9.00 -3.24 -7.45
N ALA A 539 -9.44 -4.46 -7.78
CA ALA A 539 -9.52 -4.92 -9.15
C ALA A 539 -10.57 -4.15 -9.96
N LEU A 540 -11.74 -3.91 -9.37
CA LEU A 540 -12.77 -3.05 -9.97
C LEU A 540 -12.24 -1.63 -10.25
N ALA A 541 -11.56 -1.02 -9.27
CA ALA A 541 -10.97 0.30 -9.42
C ALA A 541 -9.91 0.34 -10.55
N SER A 542 -8.98 -0.61 -10.54
CA SER A 542 -7.92 -0.74 -11.57
C SER A 542 -8.47 -0.94 -12.98
N GLY A 543 -9.52 -1.77 -13.12
CA GLY A 543 -10.20 -1.98 -14.41
C GLY A 543 -10.88 -0.71 -14.93
N ILE A 544 -11.50 0.07 -14.04
CA ILE A 544 -12.12 1.36 -14.40
C ILE A 544 -11.05 2.39 -14.82
N GLU A 545 -9.94 2.48 -14.10
CA GLU A 545 -8.84 3.40 -14.44
C GLU A 545 -8.15 3.04 -15.74
N THR A 546 -7.94 1.75 -15.99
CA THR A 546 -7.40 1.26 -17.27
C THR A 546 -8.28 1.73 -18.43
N PHE A 547 -9.61 1.64 -18.28
CA PHE A 547 -10.54 2.16 -19.27
C PHE A 547 -10.43 3.68 -19.45
N LEU A 548 -10.28 4.44 -18.36
CA LEU A 548 -10.17 5.90 -18.40
C LEU A 548 -8.84 6.37 -19.00
N GLY A 549 -7.74 5.66 -18.76
CA GLY A 549 -6.41 5.95 -19.30
C GLY A 549 -6.28 5.63 -20.80
N ALA A 550 -6.89 4.53 -21.26
CA ALA A 550 -6.92 4.15 -22.68
C ALA A 550 -7.68 5.15 -23.59
N GLY A 551 -8.35 6.16 -23.02
CA GLY A 551 -8.98 7.27 -23.75
C GLY A 551 -8.05 8.43 -24.08
N VAL A 552 -6.83 8.47 -23.52
CA VAL A 552 -5.85 9.56 -23.73
C VAL A 552 -4.86 9.23 -24.86
N GLU A 553 -4.67 7.94 -25.20
CA GLU A 553 -3.75 7.49 -26.25
C GLU A 553 -4.24 7.67 -27.70
N SER A 554 -5.47 8.16 -27.95
CA SER A 554 -6.00 8.32 -29.33
C SER A 554 -5.95 9.75 -29.89
N LEU A 555 -5.15 10.63 -29.30
CA LEU A 555 -4.84 11.96 -29.82
C LEU A 555 -3.32 12.12 -30.02
N ALA A 556 -2.72 11.20 -30.77
CA ALA A 556 -1.39 11.39 -31.36
C ALA A 556 -1.52 11.25 -32.88
N PHE A 557 -1.12 12.32 -33.56
CA PHE A 557 -1.22 12.55 -34.99
C PHE A 557 -0.57 11.45 -35.84
N GLU A 558 -1.21 11.12 -36.96
CA GLU A 558 -0.50 10.64 -38.15
C GLU A 558 0.49 11.72 -38.58
N ALA A 559 1.78 11.43 -38.47
CA ALA A 559 2.81 12.06 -39.30
C ALA A 559 3.81 10.97 -39.69
N ALA A 560 3.80 10.69 -40.99
CA ALA A 560 4.73 9.83 -41.67
C ALA A 560 6.16 10.34 -41.56
N SER A 561 7.10 9.39 -41.54
CA SER A 561 8.50 9.44 -41.96
C SER A 561 9.43 10.49 -41.33
N ASP A 562 10.51 9.96 -40.76
CA ASP A 562 11.90 10.37 -40.93
C ASP A 562 12.25 11.82 -40.56
N GLU A 563 12.70 12.03 -39.32
CA GLU A 563 14.01 12.63 -39.02
C GLU A 563 14.22 12.74 -37.50
N ILE A 564 15.03 11.81 -36.98
CA ILE A 564 15.67 11.89 -35.66
C ILE A 564 16.81 12.90 -35.82
N GLY A 565 16.63 14.13 -35.32
CA GLY A 565 17.64 15.19 -35.46
C GLY A 565 17.70 16.17 -34.30
N ASP A 566 16.58 16.78 -33.90
CA ASP A 566 16.63 18.03 -33.12
C ASP A 566 15.94 18.01 -31.74
N ALA A 567 15.62 16.83 -31.18
CA ALA A 567 15.03 16.74 -29.82
C ALA A 567 16.04 16.44 -28.70
N ILE A 568 17.34 16.63 -28.97
CA ILE A 568 18.41 16.58 -27.95
C ILE A 568 19.02 17.98 -27.84
N GLU A 569 18.44 18.80 -26.95
CA GLU A 569 19.11 19.76 -26.05
C GLU A 569 18.14 20.89 -25.68
N LEU A 570 17.48 20.76 -24.53
CA LEU A 570 17.23 21.83 -23.55
C LEU A 570 16.44 21.24 -22.37
N GLY A 571 17.18 20.91 -21.31
CA GLY A 571 16.65 20.36 -20.06
C GLY A 571 17.60 19.44 -19.30
N ALA A 572 18.90 19.47 -19.58
CA ALA A 572 19.88 18.85 -18.70
C ALA A 572 20.03 19.66 -17.40
N LEU A 573 19.59 19.02 -16.31
CA LEU A 573 20.13 19.02 -14.94
C LEU A 573 19.84 20.18 -13.97
N GLU A 574 19.14 19.84 -12.88
CA GLU A 574 19.57 20.14 -11.49
C GLU A 574 19.36 18.86 -10.62
N VAL A 575 20.38 18.02 -10.44
CA VAL A 575 21.21 17.83 -9.22
C VAL A 575 20.47 17.25 -8.00
N GLY A 576 20.82 16.01 -7.61
CA GLY A 576 20.76 15.55 -6.21
C GLY A 576 19.94 14.31 -5.85
N GLN A 577 19.39 13.54 -6.79
CA GLN A 577 18.63 12.32 -6.47
C GLN A 577 19.45 11.03 -6.64
N SER A 578 19.43 10.18 -5.62
CA SER A 578 19.88 8.78 -5.65
C SER A 578 18.70 7.83 -5.38
N VAL A 579 18.58 6.78 -6.19
CA VAL A 579 17.54 5.72 -6.13
C VAL A 579 18.25 4.36 -6.00
N PRO A 580 17.84 3.45 -5.09
CA PRO A 580 18.43 2.12 -4.99
C PRO A 580 17.88 1.16 -6.06
N VAL A 581 18.77 0.43 -6.73
CA VAL A 581 18.47 -0.66 -7.67
C VAL A 581 19.45 -1.80 -7.39
N TYR A 582 18.96 -3.05 -7.30
CA TYR A 582 19.79 -4.25 -7.11
C TYR A 582 19.18 -5.47 -7.79
N LEU A 583 20.00 -6.29 -8.47
CA LEU A 583 19.92 -7.76 -8.67
C LEU A 583 21.14 -8.24 -9.50
N GLY A 584 21.68 -9.46 -9.29
CA GLY A 584 22.89 -9.96 -9.97
C GLY A 584 22.94 -11.48 -10.23
N LEU A 585 24.02 -11.99 -10.89
CA LEU A 585 24.77 -13.26 -10.57
C LEU A 585 25.87 -13.69 -11.58
N ALA A 586 26.72 -14.65 -11.17
CA ALA A 586 28.11 -14.99 -11.58
C ALA A 586 28.41 -16.46 -12.04
N GLU A 587 29.69 -16.80 -12.27
CA GLU A 587 30.33 -18.12 -12.54
C GLU A 587 31.57 -18.38 -11.65
N ALA A 588 32.45 -19.33 -12.01
CA ALA A 588 33.29 -20.11 -11.12
C ALA A 588 34.79 -20.08 -11.42
N THR A 589 35.62 -20.23 -10.38
CA THR A 589 36.78 -21.12 -10.50
C THR A 589 36.92 -22.07 -9.31
N SER A 590 37.14 -23.34 -9.68
CA SER A 590 37.65 -24.48 -8.91
C SER A 590 37.00 -24.76 -7.54
N SER A 591 36.02 -25.67 -7.56
CA SER A 591 35.44 -26.45 -6.45
C SER A 591 34.25 -25.89 -5.63
N GLY A 592 33.76 -24.69 -5.90
CA GLY A 592 32.65 -24.11 -5.13
C GLY A 592 31.32 -24.07 -5.87
N TRP A 593 30.24 -24.57 -5.25
CA TRP A 593 28.86 -24.33 -5.64
C TRP A 593 28.59 -22.82 -5.80
N ILE A 594 27.88 -22.42 -6.85
CA ILE A 594 27.46 -21.02 -7.08
C ILE A 594 25.94 -20.93 -6.97
N GLY A 595 25.47 -19.87 -6.33
CA GLY A 595 24.07 -19.50 -6.20
C GLY A 595 23.97 -18.08 -5.66
N GLY A 596 22.76 -17.50 -5.71
CA GLY A 596 22.50 -16.10 -5.35
C GLY A 596 22.77 -15.73 -3.89
N HIS A 597 23.57 -14.69 -3.64
CA HIS A 597 23.81 -14.12 -2.31
C HIS A 597 23.43 -12.63 -2.24
N ALA A 598 23.02 -12.19 -1.05
CA ALA A 598 22.91 -10.78 -0.70
C ALA A 598 23.45 -10.52 0.74
N LEU A 599 24.25 -9.47 0.89
CA LEU A 599 24.62 -8.87 2.18
C LEU A 599 24.46 -7.33 2.08
N PRO A 600 24.09 -6.64 3.18
CA PRO A 600 23.93 -5.18 3.19
C PRO A 600 25.26 -4.46 3.46
N VAL A 601 25.51 -3.33 2.77
CA VAL A 601 26.60 -2.38 3.09
C VAL A 601 26.10 -0.94 2.90
N GLU A 602 26.37 -0.08 3.89
CA GLU A 602 26.21 1.39 3.83
C GLU A 602 27.58 2.05 3.56
N ALA A 603 27.66 3.14 2.77
CA ALA A 603 28.79 4.10 2.82
C ALA A 603 28.50 5.45 2.14
N ASP A 604 28.98 6.51 2.80
CA ASP A 604 28.98 7.94 2.48
C ASP A 604 29.99 8.39 1.39
N ALA A 605 29.69 9.56 0.81
CA ALA A 605 30.56 10.65 0.30
C ALA A 605 31.47 10.48 -0.94
N MET A 606 31.38 11.43 -1.91
CA MET A 606 32.46 12.32 -2.41
C MET A 606 32.13 13.00 -3.78
N GLY A 607 32.63 14.25 -3.97
CA GLY A 607 32.19 15.25 -4.96
C GLY A 607 33.00 15.40 -6.28
N PRO A 608 32.99 16.60 -6.92
CA PRO A 608 32.95 16.72 -8.39
C PRO A 608 34.28 17.04 -9.09
N GLY A 609 34.49 16.43 -10.27
CA GLY A 609 35.44 16.89 -11.29
C GLY A 609 35.97 15.79 -12.22
N ASN A 610 35.43 15.67 -13.44
CA ASN A 610 36.16 15.43 -14.71
C ASN A 610 35.19 15.10 -15.88
N GLY A 611 35.07 16.00 -16.86
CA GLY A 611 34.21 15.88 -18.05
C GLY A 611 34.82 15.07 -19.22
N ALA A 612 35.40 13.90 -18.95
CA ALA A 612 36.02 13.07 -19.99
C ALA A 612 35.06 12.02 -20.62
N ASP A 613 34.01 11.60 -19.90
CA ASP A 613 33.17 10.47 -20.33
C ASP A 613 32.05 10.84 -21.32
N LEU A 614 31.72 12.13 -21.44
CA LEU A 614 30.72 12.60 -22.41
C LEU A 614 31.22 12.60 -23.86
N ALA A 615 32.54 12.70 -24.07
CA ALA A 615 33.15 12.73 -25.39
C ALA A 615 33.19 11.34 -26.06
N LEU A 616 33.28 10.26 -25.26
CA LEU A 616 33.36 8.88 -25.73
C LEU A 616 32.01 8.36 -26.24
N ALA A 617 30.92 8.73 -25.57
CA ALA A 617 29.56 8.38 -25.99
C ALA A 617 29.18 8.99 -27.35
N ARG A 618 29.67 10.20 -27.66
CA ARG A 618 29.44 10.88 -28.94
C ARG A 618 30.17 10.21 -30.12
N GLN A 619 31.39 9.72 -29.89
CA GLN A 619 32.20 9.05 -30.92
C GLN A 619 31.65 7.68 -31.33
N ILE A 620 30.97 6.99 -30.43
CA ILE A 620 30.36 5.66 -30.67
C ILE A 620 29.09 5.78 -31.54
N ALA A 621 28.32 6.84 -31.36
CA ALA A 621 27.09 7.09 -32.13
C ALA A 621 27.35 7.33 -33.63
N GLU A 622 28.44 8.02 -34.00
CA GLU A 622 28.78 8.36 -35.39
C GLU A 622 29.34 7.16 -36.20
N SER A 623 29.83 6.12 -35.51
CA SER A 623 30.40 4.92 -36.15
C SER A 623 29.34 3.86 -36.52
N LEU A 624 28.16 3.88 -35.90
CA LEU A 624 27.12 2.86 -36.07
C LEU A 624 26.18 3.14 -37.27
N ALA A 625 26.23 4.33 -37.87
CA ALA A 625 25.35 4.74 -38.96
C ALA A 625 25.78 4.26 -40.37
N ARG A 626 26.77 3.35 -40.52
CA ARG A 626 27.45 3.17 -41.82
C ARG A 626 27.40 1.83 -42.54
N ASP A 627 26.84 0.74 -42.01
CA ASP A 627 26.81 -0.53 -42.77
C ASP A 627 25.52 -1.34 -42.60
N MET A 628 24.57 -1.14 -43.54
CA MET A 628 23.46 -2.05 -43.85
C MET A 628 23.72 -2.71 -45.23
N GLY A 629 23.50 -4.03 -45.38
CA GLY A 629 23.44 -4.69 -46.69
C GLY A 629 23.10 -6.21 -46.68
N PRO A 630 22.56 -6.80 -47.77
CA PRO A 630 21.51 -7.85 -47.73
C PRO A 630 21.85 -9.25 -48.35
N GLY A 631 21.00 -10.26 -48.10
CA GLY A 631 20.85 -11.54 -48.87
C GLY A 631 21.00 -12.82 -48.02
N ALA A 632 20.41 -14.01 -48.29
CA ALA A 632 19.40 -14.52 -49.22
C ALA A 632 18.99 -15.96 -48.78
N ASP A 633 17.73 -16.34 -49.05
CA ASP A 633 17.12 -17.65 -49.37
C ASP A 633 17.43 -18.98 -48.64
N GLY A 634 16.34 -19.64 -48.16
CA GLY A 634 15.98 -21.01 -48.59
C GLY A 634 15.58 -22.07 -47.54
N GLY A 635 14.28 -22.45 -47.50
CA GLY A 635 13.85 -23.87 -47.37
C GLY A 635 13.17 -24.36 -46.08
N GLU A 636 11.90 -24.78 -46.20
CA GLU A 636 10.92 -25.19 -45.18
C GLU A 636 11.17 -26.49 -44.36
N ASN A 637 11.04 -26.43 -43.02
CA ASN A 637 10.01 -27.10 -42.18
C ASN A 637 10.36 -26.97 -40.67
N ASP A 638 9.35 -26.78 -39.81
CA ASP A 638 9.39 -26.54 -38.35
C ASP A 638 9.77 -25.12 -37.86
N ARG A 639 8.81 -24.18 -37.89
CA ARG A 639 8.97 -22.85 -37.28
C ARG A 639 8.57 -22.82 -35.81
N TYR A 640 9.54 -23.04 -34.94
CA TYR A 640 9.91 -22.10 -33.86
C TYR A 640 11.43 -22.23 -33.68
N GLU A 641 12.19 -21.65 -34.61
CA GLU A 641 13.63 -21.43 -34.44
C GLU A 641 13.84 -20.47 -33.27
N PHE A 642 14.39 -21.00 -32.19
CA PHE A 642 14.95 -20.20 -31.10
C PHE A 642 16.20 -19.52 -31.63
N ALA A 643 16.26 -18.19 -31.51
CA ALA A 643 17.43 -17.41 -31.86
C ALA A 643 18.65 -17.93 -31.07
N ASP A 644 19.66 -18.39 -31.81
CA ASP A 644 21.00 -18.71 -31.33
C ASP A 644 21.62 -17.47 -30.68
N VAL A 645 21.84 -17.52 -29.37
CA VAL A 645 22.71 -16.55 -28.67
C VAL A 645 24.09 -17.19 -28.57
N ASP A 646 25.00 -16.76 -29.44
CA ASP A 646 26.44 -17.05 -29.33
C ASP A 646 27.14 -15.94 -28.51
N PRO A 647 27.52 -16.19 -27.24
CA PRO A 647 28.36 -15.27 -26.51
C PRO A 647 29.81 -15.53 -26.93
N ARG A 648 30.44 -14.56 -27.58
CA ARG A 648 31.85 -14.64 -28.01
C ARG A 648 32.76 -15.09 -26.85
N PRO A 649 33.86 -15.83 -27.13
CA PRO A 649 34.75 -16.36 -26.09
C PRO A 649 35.38 -15.23 -25.26
N GLY A 650 35.20 -15.29 -23.94
CA GLY A 650 35.71 -14.29 -22.99
C GLY A 650 34.73 -13.87 -21.89
N PHE A 651 33.47 -14.29 -21.95
CA PHE A 651 32.49 -14.03 -20.89
C PHE A 651 32.74 -14.98 -19.70
N ASN A 652 33.66 -14.56 -18.83
CA ASN A 652 34.00 -15.25 -17.59
C ASN A 652 33.14 -14.71 -16.47
N VAL A 653 32.08 -15.45 -16.14
CA VAL A 653 31.11 -15.02 -15.16
C VAL A 653 31.71 -15.15 -13.73
N SER A 654 32.90 -15.75 -13.58
CA SER A 654 33.55 -16.02 -12.27
C SER A 654 34.07 -14.89 -11.43
N ASP A 655 34.16 -13.73 -12.05
CA ASP A 655 34.48 -12.48 -11.38
C ASP A 655 33.22 -11.62 -11.16
N MET A 656 32.03 -12.07 -11.61
CA MET A 656 30.81 -11.29 -11.38
C MET A 656 30.42 -11.28 -9.90
N GLY A 657 29.94 -10.13 -9.45
CA GLY A 657 29.84 -9.80 -8.04
C GLY A 657 31.11 -9.20 -7.45
N ARG A 658 32.18 -8.99 -8.24
CA ARG A 658 33.35 -8.20 -7.85
C ARG A 658 33.35 -6.77 -8.41
N ASN A 659 32.79 -6.54 -9.60
CA ASN A 659 32.66 -5.20 -10.20
C ASN A 659 31.33 -5.05 -10.95
N VAL A 660 30.39 -4.44 -10.25
CA VAL A 660 28.98 -4.33 -10.63
C VAL A 660 28.76 -3.56 -11.93
N GLU A 661 29.61 -2.57 -12.26
CA GLU A 661 29.52 -1.81 -13.52
C GLU A 661 29.94 -2.65 -14.74
N ALA A 662 31.03 -3.42 -14.61
CA ALA A 662 31.50 -4.30 -15.68
C ALA A 662 30.52 -5.47 -15.94
N ASP A 663 29.89 -5.99 -14.89
CA ASP A 663 28.93 -7.10 -14.94
C ASP A 663 27.61 -6.67 -15.60
N THR A 664 27.14 -5.45 -15.29
CA THR A 664 25.92 -4.86 -15.88
C THR A 664 26.10 -4.57 -17.36
N ALA A 665 27.27 -4.07 -17.76
CA ALA A 665 27.63 -3.88 -19.17
C ALA A 665 27.71 -5.23 -19.92
N ALA A 666 28.20 -6.28 -19.27
CA ALA A 666 28.36 -7.61 -19.86
C ALA A 666 27.02 -8.38 -20.00
N LEU A 667 26.10 -8.25 -19.04
CA LEU A 667 24.72 -8.79 -19.13
C LEU A 667 23.88 -8.00 -20.14
N GLY A 668 24.00 -6.67 -20.15
CA GLY A 668 23.42 -5.83 -21.19
C GLY A 668 23.85 -6.24 -22.60
N ALA A 669 25.12 -6.64 -22.78
CA ALA A 669 25.62 -7.16 -24.05
C ALA A 669 25.08 -8.56 -24.45
N VAL A 670 24.67 -9.40 -23.49
CA VAL A 670 24.02 -10.71 -23.75
C VAL A 670 22.54 -10.53 -24.10
N PHE A 671 21.85 -9.58 -23.45
CA PHE A 671 20.42 -9.33 -23.64
C PHE A 671 20.09 -8.29 -24.71
N ALA A 672 21.06 -7.47 -25.14
CA ALA A 672 20.91 -6.57 -26.30
C ALA A 672 20.70 -7.33 -27.62
N GLY A 673 20.97 -8.64 -27.66
CA GLY A 673 20.66 -9.53 -28.78
C GLY A 673 19.37 -10.35 -28.62
N VAL A 674 18.64 -10.24 -27.51
CA VAL A 674 17.38 -10.97 -27.29
C VAL A 674 16.20 -10.04 -27.60
N GLU A 675 16.11 -9.63 -28.86
CA GLU A 675 14.82 -9.22 -29.45
C GLU A 675 13.98 -10.48 -29.69
N SER A 676 13.45 -11.09 -28.62
CA SER A 676 12.30 -12.02 -28.61
C SER A 676 12.31 -12.88 -27.33
N ALA A 677 11.26 -12.82 -26.50
CA ALA A 677 10.77 -13.97 -25.70
C ALA A 677 9.60 -13.69 -24.73
N GLY A 678 8.98 -12.49 -24.68
CA GLY A 678 7.69 -12.34 -23.98
C GLY A 678 7.68 -12.66 -22.47
N PHE A 679 8.81 -12.54 -21.76
CA PHE A 679 8.88 -12.68 -20.30
C PHE A 679 8.69 -11.33 -19.60
N ASP A 680 7.59 -11.18 -18.87
CA ASP A 680 7.23 -9.92 -18.18
C ASP A 680 7.89 -9.85 -16.79
N MET A 681 9.10 -9.27 -16.74
CA MET A 681 9.88 -9.08 -15.50
C MET A 681 9.12 -8.27 -14.44
N THR A 682 8.44 -7.20 -14.85
CA THR A 682 7.69 -6.32 -13.92
C THR A 682 6.57 -7.10 -13.23
N ARG A 683 5.85 -7.93 -13.99
CA ARG A 683 4.78 -8.77 -13.47
C ARG A 683 5.29 -9.94 -12.62
N TYR A 684 6.42 -10.52 -13.00
CA TYR A 684 7.09 -11.54 -12.18
C TYR A 684 7.53 -10.98 -10.82
N GLU A 685 8.11 -9.78 -10.80
CA GLU A 685 8.52 -9.11 -9.57
C GLU A 685 7.32 -8.78 -8.67
N ALA A 686 6.25 -8.23 -9.26
CA ALA A 686 5.01 -7.98 -8.54
C ALA A 686 4.42 -9.26 -7.94
N PHE A 687 4.46 -10.38 -8.68
CA PHE A 687 4.04 -11.69 -8.19
C PHE A 687 4.85 -12.16 -6.98
N ILE A 688 6.19 -12.20 -7.07
CA ILE A 688 7.03 -12.67 -5.96
C ILE A 688 6.92 -11.73 -4.75
N ARG A 689 6.88 -10.41 -4.95
CA ARG A 689 6.66 -9.44 -3.85
C ARG A 689 5.31 -9.63 -3.19
N GLY A 690 4.28 -9.96 -3.97
CA GLY A 690 2.94 -10.30 -3.48
C GLY A 690 2.88 -11.55 -2.60
N LEU A 691 3.92 -12.40 -2.59
CA LEU A 691 3.99 -13.56 -1.71
C LEU A 691 4.26 -13.19 -0.24
N GLY A 692 4.75 -11.97 0.02
CA GLY A 692 5.06 -11.46 1.35
C GLY A 692 6.36 -12.00 1.96
N LEU A 693 7.32 -12.40 1.12
CA LEU A 693 8.61 -12.92 1.58
C LEU A 693 9.43 -11.80 2.23
N THR A 694 10.10 -12.10 3.33
CA THR A 694 10.86 -11.11 4.10
C THR A 694 12.38 -11.27 3.97
N HIS A 695 12.83 -12.41 3.46
CA HIS A 695 14.24 -12.79 3.39
C HIS A 695 14.73 -13.15 1.98
N PHE A 696 13.90 -13.07 0.94
CA PHE A 696 14.29 -13.31 -0.45
C PHE A 696 13.74 -12.23 -1.41
N ALA A 697 14.55 -11.85 -2.38
CA ALA A 697 14.20 -10.96 -3.48
C ALA A 697 13.67 -11.75 -4.70
N PRO A 698 12.84 -11.12 -5.57
CA PRO A 698 12.27 -11.79 -6.74
C PRO A 698 13.25 -12.53 -7.64
N ALA A 699 14.37 -11.93 -8.06
CA ALA A 699 15.22 -12.61 -9.02
C ALA A 699 16.18 -13.65 -8.41
N GLU A 700 16.23 -13.84 -7.09
CA GLU A 700 16.89 -15.01 -6.49
C GLU A 700 16.23 -16.32 -6.97
N PHE A 701 14.94 -16.29 -7.30
CA PHE A 701 14.18 -17.43 -7.82
C PHE A 701 14.35 -17.67 -9.33
N LEU A 702 15.00 -16.75 -10.06
CA LEU A 702 15.24 -16.86 -11.51
C LEU A 702 16.58 -17.54 -11.85
N PHE A 703 17.29 -18.03 -10.85
CA PHE A 703 18.56 -18.70 -11.07
C PHE A 703 18.39 -19.99 -11.90
N LEU A 704 19.03 -20.02 -13.07
CA LEU A 704 18.90 -21.09 -14.07
C LEU A 704 19.74 -22.34 -13.76
N GLY A 705 20.53 -22.29 -12.68
CA GLY A 705 21.35 -23.39 -12.21
C GLY A 705 22.76 -23.41 -12.80
N ASN A 706 23.72 -23.91 -12.01
CA ASN A 706 25.15 -23.89 -12.34
C ASN A 706 25.52 -24.60 -13.63
N GLY A 707 24.82 -25.70 -13.95
CA GLY A 707 25.09 -26.43 -15.19
C GLY A 707 24.73 -25.62 -16.43
N ASN A 708 23.81 -24.65 -16.32
CA ASN A 708 23.32 -23.84 -17.43
C ASN A 708 24.27 -22.70 -17.81
N ALA A 709 25.17 -22.36 -16.90
CA ALA A 709 26.10 -21.27 -17.07
C ALA A 709 27.08 -21.55 -18.25
N PRO A 710 27.52 -20.55 -19.02
CA PRO A 710 28.66 -20.64 -19.94
C PRO A 710 29.78 -21.65 -19.54
N GLY A 711 30.06 -22.64 -20.37
CA GLY A 711 31.10 -23.64 -20.07
C GLY A 711 30.73 -24.70 -19.01
N GLY A 712 29.54 -24.62 -18.42
CA GLY A 712 28.93 -25.70 -17.63
C GLY A 712 28.55 -26.91 -18.50
N SER A 713 28.40 -28.09 -17.86
CA SER A 713 28.08 -29.34 -18.57
C SER A 713 26.74 -29.33 -19.31
N CYS A 714 25.85 -28.39 -18.97
CA CYS A 714 24.52 -28.22 -19.54
C CYS A 714 24.29 -26.79 -20.03
N SER A 715 25.37 -26.12 -20.46
CA SER A 715 25.38 -24.71 -20.81
C SER A 715 24.28 -24.36 -21.81
N ARG A 716 23.56 -23.25 -21.54
CA ARG A 716 22.49 -22.69 -22.36
C ARG A 716 21.28 -23.61 -22.61
N LYS A 717 21.09 -24.65 -21.81
CA LYS A 717 19.96 -25.59 -22.00
C LYS A 717 18.71 -25.22 -21.21
N ASN A 718 18.79 -24.33 -20.23
CA ASN A 718 17.67 -23.94 -19.37
C ASN A 718 17.06 -22.60 -19.80
N ALA A 719 15.84 -22.33 -19.32
CA ALA A 719 15.10 -21.10 -19.58
C ALA A 719 14.45 -20.57 -18.30
N LEU A 720 13.96 -19.33 -18.32
CA LEU A 720 13.16 -18.76 -17.23
C LEU A 720 11.82 -19.51 -17.06
N PRO A 721 11.23 -19.54 -15.86
CA PRO A 721 9.96 -20.22 -15.62
C PRO A 721 8.82 -19.59 -16.44
N PRO A 722 8.10 -20.36 -17.26
CA PRO A 722 6.87 -19.91 -17.91
C PRO A 722 5.86 -19.30 -16.91
N GLU A 723 5.12 -18.29 -17.35
CA GLU A 723 4.18 -17.52 -16.49
C GLU A 723 3.12 -18.40 -15.82
N ASP A 724 2.60 -19.38 -16.55
CA ASP A 724 1.62 -20.35 -16.09
C ASP A 724 2.13 -21.21 -14.91
N LEU A 725 3.44 -21.32 -14.73
CA LEU A 725 4.05 -22.06 -13.64
C LEU A 725 4.38 -21.20 -12.41
N TRP A 726 4.32 -19.87 -12.49
CA TRP A 726 4.76 -18.98 -11.41
C TRP A 726 4.08 -19.28 -10.08
N ARG A 727 2.76 -19.50 -10.08
CA ARG A 727 1.98 -19.76 -8.85
C ARG A 727 2.44 -21.02 -8.11
N ASN A 728 3.05 -21.98 -8.79
CA ASN A 728 3.46 -23.25 -8.20
C ASN A 728 4.59 -23.08 -7.18
N ILE A 729 5.42 -22.03 -7.30
CA ILE A 729 6.52 -21.81 -6.36
C ILE A 729 6.07 -21.26 -5.01
N THR A 730 4.84 -20.74 -4.92
CA THR A 730 4.34 -19.96 -3.76
C THR A 730 4.64 -20.61 -2.41
N GLN A 731 4.26 -21.88 -2.25
CA GLN A 731 4.42 -22.59 -0.97
C GLN A 731 5.90 -22.93 -0.72
N THR A 732 6.62 -23.38 -1.74
CA THR A 732 8.06 -23.71 -1.64
C THR A 732 8.91 -22.47 -1.33
N ALA A 733 8.57 -21.31 -1.90
CA ALA A 733 9.22 -20.03 -1.62
C ALA A 733 8.98 -19.57 -0.18
N ARG A 734 7.74 -19.67 0.34
CA ARG A 734 7.42 -19.36 1.74
C ARG A 734 8.09 -20.33 2.72
N MET A 735 8.15 -21.61 2.36
CA MET A 735 8.89 -22.61 3.12
C MET A 735 10.38 -22.24 3.20
N LEU A 736 10.99 -21.83 2.07
CA LEU A 736 12.39 -21.42 2.05
C LEU A 736 12.64 -20.11 2.82
N ASP A 737 11.72 -19.14 2.78
CA ASP A 737 11.76 -17.89 3.56
C ASP A 737 11.80 -18.17 5.06
N GLU A 738 10.92 -19.06 5.54
CA GLU A 738 10.88 -19.52 6.93
C GLU A 738 12.13 -20.32 7.33
N ILE A 739 12.69 -21.13 6.41
CA ILE A 739 13.98 -21.82 6.62
C ILE A 739 15.11 -20.79 6.79
N ARG A 740 15.18 -19.75 5.94
CA ARG A 740 16.18 -18.68 6.03
C ARG A 740 16.06 -17.91 7.35
N ARG A 741 14.82 -17.64 7.79
CA ARG A 741 14.54 -17.03 9.09
C ARG A 741 15.09 -17.86 10.25
N ARG A 742 14.85 -19.17 10.26
CA ARG A 742 15.31 -20.07 11.35
C ARG A 742 16.81 -20.35 11.33
N LEU A 743 17.43 -20.38 10.14
CA LEU A 743 18.87 -20.54 10.00
C LEU A 743 19.64 -19.26 10.33
N GLY A 744 19.01 -18.08 10.19
CA GLY A 744 19.63 -16.78 10.48
C GLY A 744 20.86 -16.47 9.61
N THR A 745 21.03 -17.19 8.51
CA THR A 745 22.23 -17.19 7.66
C THR A 745 21.82 -17.18 6.19
N PRO A 746 22.63 -16.60 5.28
CA PRO A 746 22.28 -16.50 3.87
C PRO A 746 22.07 -17.87 3.21
N ILE A 747 21.00 -17.97 2.42
CA ILE A 747 20.71 -19.14 1.60
C ILE A 747 20.91 -18.78 0.14
N ARG A 748 21.66 -19.65 -0.56
CA ARG A 748 21.81 -19.63 -2.02
C ARG A 748 20.86 -20.58 -2.68
N ILE A 749 20.07 -20.09 -3.63
CA ILE A 749 19.31 -20.96 -4.55
C ILE A 749 20.26 -21.46 -5.63
N LEU A 750 20.38 -22.78 -5.73
CA LEU A 750 21.23 -23.49 -6.69
C LEU A 750 20.43 -23.97 -7.91
N SER A 751 19.13 -24.18 -7.77
CA SER A 751 18.23 -24.55 -8.86
C SER A 751 16.78 -24.26 -8.51
N GLY A 752 16.11 -23.43 -9.33
CA GLY A 752 14.68 -23.19 -9.27
C GLY A 752 13.91 -23.97 -10.34
N TYR A 753 13.58 -23.31 -11.44
CA TYR A 753 12.93 -23.95 -12.58
C TYR A 753 13.91 -24.73 -13.47
N ARG A 754 13.44 -25.82 -14.08
CA ARG A 754 14.17 -26.57 -15.12
C ARG A 754 13.26 -26.85 -16.30
N ASN A 755 13.61 -26.42 -17.50
CA ASN A 755 12.94 -26.93 -18.71
C ASN A 755 13.36 -28.40 -18.98
N SER A 756 12.71 -29.04 -19.96
CA SER A 756 12.97 -30.46 -20.30
C SER A 756 14.42 -30.73 -20.72
N ALA A 757 15.01 -29.84 -21.52
CA ALA A 757 16.37 -29.98 -22.05
C ALA A 757 17.43 -29.91 -20.95
N TYR A 758 17.31 -28.96 -20.04
CA TYR A 758 18.20 -28.82 -18.90
C TYR A 758 18.01 -29.95 -17.88
N ASN A 759 16.77 -30.31 -17.56
CA ASN A 759 16.47 -31.39 -16.62
C ASN A 759 17.06 -32.73 -17.08
N ALA A 760 16.92 -33.07 -18.36
CA ALA A 760 17.53 -34.27 -18.92
C ALA A 760 19.07 -34.23 -18.86
N CYS A 761 19.66 -33.06 -19.14
CA CYS A 761 21.11 -32.89 -19.15
C CYS A 761 21.75 -33.04 -17.76
N VAL A 762 21.13 -32.50 -16.71
CA VAL A 762 21.63 -32.63 -15.33
C VAL A 762 21.29 -33.99 -14.70
N GLY A 763 20.72 -34.92 -15.48
CA GLY A 763 20.31 -36.24 -14.99
C GLY A 763 19.12 -36.20 -14.04
N GLY A 764 18.25 -35.20 -14.16
CA GLY A 764 17.05 -35.06 -13.34
C GLY A 764 15.97 -36.10 -13.70
N GLU A 765 15.13 -36.43 -12.72
CA GLU A 765 13.99 -37.31 -12.90
C GLU A 765 13.04 -36.79 -13.99
N ARG A 766 12.44 -37.70 -14.78
CA ARG A 766 11.56 -37.33 -15.91
C ARG A 766 10.36 -36.49 -15.49
N ASN A 767 9.88 -36.66 -14.26
CA ASN A 767 8.75 -35.94 -13.67
C ASN A 767 9.19 -35.02 -12.51
N SER A 768 10.38 -34.43 -12.63
CA SER A 768 10.95 -33.55 -11.61
C SER A 768 10.03 -32.36 -11.30
N LEU A 769 9.88 -32.04 -10.02
CA LEU A 769 9.08 -30.90 -9.57
C LEU A 769 9.74 -29.54 -9.88
N HIS A 770 11.02 -29.53 -10.21
CA HIS A 770 11.68 -28.35 -10.78
C HIS A 770 11.09 -27.98 -12.15
N MET A 771 10.62 -28.96 -12.93
CA MET A 771 9.97 -28.70 -14.21
C MET A 771 8.57 -28.09 -14.07
N GLN A 772 8.01 -28.14 -12.87
CA GLN A 772 6.73 -27.51 -12.53
C GLN A 772 6.92 -26.22 -11.73
N PHE A 773 8.16 -25.77 -11.56
CA PHE A 773 8.53 -24.64 -10.69
C PHE A 773 8.00 -24.78 -9.25
N LYS A 774 8.05 -26.01 -8.71
CA LYS A 774 7.56 -26.35 -7.37
C LYS A 774 8.67 -26.78 -6.41
N ALA A 775 9.92 -26.75 -6.84
CA ALA A 775 11.07 -27.25 -6.08
C ALA A 775 12.25 -26.27 -6.11
N LEU A 776 13.03 -26.28 -5.03
CA LEU A 776 14.23 -25.46 -4.84
C LEU A 776 15.36 -26.34 -4.30
N ASP A 777 16.50 -26.31 -4.99
CA ASP A 777 17.77 -26.80 -4.44
C ASP A 777 18.52 -25.61 -3.87
N TRP A 778 19.02 -25.73 -2.65
CA TRP A 778 19.64 -24.61 -1.96
C TRP A 778 20.78 -25.01 -1.03
N HIS A 779 21.65 -24.05 -0.76
CA HIS A 779 22.85 -24.19 0.06
C HIS A 779 22.95 -23.03 1.05
N CYS A 780 23.59 -23.25 2.19
CA CYS A 780 23.97 -22.17 3.10
C CYS A 780 25.49 -22.16 3.28
N ASP A 781 26.10 -20.99 3.37
CA ASP A 781 27.55 -20.86 3.52
C ASP A 781 28.04 -21.20 4.93
N SER A 782 27.12 -21.47 5.85
CA SER A 782 27.42 -21.77 7.25
C SER A 782 26.56 -22.91 7.79
N GLY A 783 27.11 -23.68 8.72
CA GLY A 783 26.48 -24.90 9.23
C GLY A 783 26.75 -26.12 8.35
N THR A 784 26.04 -27.20 8.62
CA THR A 784 26.20 -28.48 7.93
C THR A 784 24.92 -28.87 7.21
N VAL A 785 25.04 -29.68 6.16
CA VAL A 785 23.89 -30.26 5.45
C VAL A 785 22.93 -30.98 6.43
N ASP A 786 23.45 -31.60 7.49
CA ASP A 786 22.63 -32.16 8.57
C ASP A 786 21.79 -31.11 9.30
N ARG A 787 22.41 -29.98 9.68
CA ARG A 787 21.70 -28.91 10.37
C ARG A 787 20.62 -28.30 9.49
N TRP A 788 20.93 -28.07 8.22
CA TRP A 788 19.98 -27.53 7.24
C TRP A 788 18.80 -28.46 7.03
N HIS A 789 19.07 -29.76 6.90
CA HIS A 789 18.05 -30.79 6.78
C HIS A 789 17.11 -30.82 7.99
N GLN A 790 17.65 -30.75 9.22
CA GLN A 790 16.83 -30.71 10.42
C GLN A 790 15.93 -29.47 10.47
N VAL A 791 16.45 -28.29 10.12
CA VAL A 791 15.64 -27.06 10.08
C VAL A 791 14.54 -27.17 9.02
N ALA A 792 14.83 -27.71 7.84
CA ALA A 792 13.81 -27.94 6.82
C ALA A 792 12.68 -28.87 7.32
N LEU A 793 13.04 -29.94 8.05
CA LEU A 793 12.06 -30.84 8.68
C LEU A 793 11.23 -30.14 9.75
N GLU A 794 11.84 -29.30 10.59
CA GLU A 794 11.15 -28.52 11.62
C GLU A 794 10.18 -27.49 11.00
N VAL A 795 10.58 -26.84 9.91
CA VAL A 795 9.72 -25.91 9.17
C VAL A 795 8.52 -26.66 8.59
N ARG A 796 8.77 -27.79 7.90
CA ARG A 796 7.68 -28.60 7.35
C ARG A 796 6.70 -29.11 8.41
N ARG A 797 7.19 -29.48 9.61
CA ARG A 797 6.32 -29.90 10.72
C ARG A 797 5.48 -28.77 11.31
N SER A 798 5.96 -27.53 11.20
CA SER A 798 5.28 -26.37 11.80
C SER A 798 4.10 -25.85 11.01
N ASN A 799 3.99 -26.18 9.72
CA ASN A 799 2.85 -25.78 8.89
C ASN A 799 2.48 -26.91 7.90
N PRO A 800 1.25 -27.46 7.98
CA PRO A 800 0.75 -28.47 7.05
C PRO A 800 0.78 -28.05 5.57
N GLU A 801 0.75 -26.75 5.27
CA GLU A 801 0.85 -26.23 3.90
C GLU A 801 2.23 -26.49 3.24
N PHE A 802 3.25 -26.81 4.04
CA PHE A 802 4.58 -27.18 3.56
C PHE A 802 4.73 -28.68 3.30
N ALA A 803 3.64 -29.46 3.33
CA ALA A 803 3.66 -30.88 3.04
C ALA A 803 4.33 -31.15 1.68
N GLY A 804 5.42 -31.93 1.69
CA GLY A 804 6.22 -32.13 0.50
C GLY A 804 7.56 -32.80 0.73
N GLY A 805 8.39 -32.86 -0.31
CA GLY A 805 9.65 -33.58 -0.29
C GLY A 805 10.80 -32.80 0.34
N ILE A 806 11.64 -33.47 1.13
CA ILE A 806 12.91 -32.94 1.63
C ILE A 806 14.03 -33.95 1.31
N GLY A 807 14.97 -33.55 0.45
CA GLY A 807 16.12 -34.35 0.06
C GLY A 807 17.42 -33.84 0.65
N ARG A 808 18.21 -34.72 1.27
CA ARG A 808 19.52 -34.39 1.83
C ARG A 808 20.65 -34.88 0.92
N TYR A 809 21.58 -34.00 0.52
CA TYR A 809 22.72 -34.36 -0.35
C TYR A 809 24.07 -33.96 0.26
N PRO A 810 24.62 -34.73 1.22
CA PRO A 810 25.82 -34.33 1.97
C PRO A 810 27.08 -34.24 1.11
N SER A 811 27.27 -35.21 0.20
CA SER A 811 28.42 -35.25 -0.73
C SER A 811 28.40 -34.12 -1.75
N ARG A 812 27.21 -33.57 -2.02
CA ARG A 812 26.98 -32.45 -2.93
C ARG A 812 26.67 -31.14 -2.19
N GLY A 813 26.69 -31.12 -0.85
CA GLY A 813 26.56 -29.87 -0.10
C GLY A 813 25.26 -29.08 -0.30
N PHE A 814 24.10 -29.69 -0.55
CA PHE A 814 22.84 -28.95 -0.69
C PHE A 814 21.62 -29.69 -0.10
N ILE A 815 20.51 -28.96 0.05
CA ILE A 815 19.19 -29.48 0.42
C ILE A 815 18.20 -29.23 -0.71
N HIS A 816 17.37 -30.23 -0.99
CA HIS A 816 16.21 -30.12 -1.86
C HIS A 816 14.94 -29.92 -1.03
N VAL A 817 14.08 -29.00 -1.44
CA VAL A 817 12.72 -28.84 -0.89
C VAL A 817 11.69 -28.68 -2.01
N ASP A 818 10.52 -29.27 -1.82
CA ASP A 818 9.35 -29.08 -2.67
C ASP A 818 8.06 -29.19 -1.86
N THR A 819 6.95 -28.69 -2.40
CA THR A 819 5.62 -28.79 -1.77
C THR A 819 4.67 -29.68 -2.56
N ARG A 820 5.08 -30.93 -2.85
CA ARG A 820 4.25 -31.90 -3.61
C ARG A 820 2.92 -32.32 -2.97
N GLY A 821 2.66 -31.92 -1.73
CA GLY A 821 1.41 -32.21 -1.01
C GLY A 821 1.45 -33.52 -0.21
N SER A 822 2.54 -34.28 -0.28
CA SER A 822 2.78 -35.46 0.55
C SER A 822 4.24 -35.50 1.01
N ASN A 823 4.44 -35.87 2.28
CA ASN A 823 5.78 -35.88 2.88
C ASN A 823 6.60 -37.05 2.34
N ALA A 824 7.79 -36.75 1.84
CA ALA A 824 8.78 -37.72 1.43
C ALA A 824 10.17 -37.22 1.84
N ASP A 825 10.96 -38.07 2.48
CA ASP A 825 12.34 -37.75 2.88
C ASP A 825 13.29 -38.74 2.23
N TRP A 826 14.41 -38.26 1.70
CA TRP A 826 15.43 -39.13 1.11
C TRP A 826 16.84 -38.56 1.30
N THR A 827 17.83 -39.42 1.12
CA THR A 827 19.25 -39.03 1.05
C THR A 827 19.78 -39.48 -0.30
N GLY A 828 20.40 -38.56 -1.05
CA GLY A 828 20.89 -38.82 -2.41
C GLY A 828 22.34 -38.49 -2.65
#